data_AF-A0A443S2Q6-F1
#
_entry.id   AF-A0A443S2Q6-F1
#
_cell.length_a   1.000
_cell.length_b   1.000
_cell.length_c   1.000
_cell.angle_alpha   90.00
_cell.angle_beta   90.00
_cell.angle_gamma   90.00
#
_symmetry.space_group_name_H-M   'P 1'
#
loop_
_entity.id
_entity.type
_entity.pdbx_description
1 polymer ?
#
loop_
_entity_poly.entity_id
_entity_poly.type
_entity_poly.pdbx_seq_one_letter_code
_entity_poly.pdbx_strand_id
1 'polypeptide(L)'
;MNLNTFTIEKCFIMSNERGFSSSHYNRDIGDNNDCYHRHNNETIILSDNKIDSHLYESVFVNTPFYDPLNFSLSEINYTLINNKFENNNQGIVQYSRDGRNSNNLFHWVVNNSVITLNVNGGIVLNIPYVWNYNENYTHTVSINNNTIVHNKNFEFVVDGHFARFNFTDNLIRDNNCKNGLFTVQGMEKEMLVKGNTIFENNCDYIVELNMQSHADKFGVVKANFKKNIVMANRAISDRHTSDRYRPLSYTIALRGVQNVNITKNLLNNPHMQFEFIAGVFTASIDNKINVAKNWWGTFNVTKIEERIFDFNDWNSYAFANYTPILAQESLDSVLIPIEPKESAINFNKPFGGRLDYDVTFERRSTPYIIKSDLTILPPATLTIKAGVELEFYASVGILVLGDLVAAGTVDSPIIMRPVNSKDNRQRIKRKDIYSKTLKANDIGNVRLCYTETCEEALRSKQKDGFLEIFNQTTLEWVPVCDDRFTEFNAEVVCQQLGFSRLNVHLKRGNRLDMGPTSISRVKFWPESLQCSGHETRLDECDIRLNGYGNYSHGCQFDGNSFIYIYCGSEKKFDEDEYWGGIRFANPGFEHKIEGFHIPTKSYYIPQSKLESVHIQNAGILHGEKNAAIQMIQRSVYLEHVNVTGSAHHGIEVIATYNHVVFEGLRLTDNLGAGINYLLLNGALTRAPSVQYVPLKASTLPYNAFSLVDICDTNKNFVIEGRVI
;
A
#
# COMPACT_ATOMS: atom_id res chain seq x y z
N MET A 1 25.27 17.77 -35.39
CA MET A 1 24.03 17.53 -34.63
C MET A 1 23.81 18.75 -33.77
N ASN A 2 22.88 19.61 -34.14
CA ASN A 2 22.62 20.83 -33.38
C ASN A 2 21.89 20.44 -32.10
N LEU A 3 22.58 20.50 -30.96
CA LEU A 3 21.97 20.43 -29.63
C LEU A 3 21.10 21.67 -29.48
N ASN A 4 19.77 21.50 -29.46
CA ASN A 4 18.87 22.60 -29.15
C ASN A 4 19.04 22.95 -27.67
N THR A 5 19.86 23.97 -27.42
CA THR A 5 20.16 24.45 -26.08
C THR A 5 19.45 25.78 -25.86
N PHE A 6 18.63 25.84 -24.82
CA PHE A 6 17.96 27.05 -24.37
C PHE A 6 18.53 27.45 -23.00
N THR A 7 18.96 28.70 -22.85
CA THR A 7 19.64 29.17 -21.63
C THR A 7 19.02 30.46 -21.13
N ILE A 8 18.65 30.49 -19.85
CA ILE A 8 18.23 31.68 -19.11
C ILE A 8 19.24 31.89 -17.98
N GLU A 9 19.98 33.00 -18.02
CA GLU A 9 21.00 33.30 -17.03
C GLU A 9 20.81 34.70 -16.46
N LYS A 10 20.91 34.85 -15.13
CA LYS A 10 20.90 36.15 -14.43
C LYS A 10 19.63 36.99 -14.68
N CYS A 11 18.48 36.34 -14.86
CA CYS A 11 17.20 37.00 -15.07
C CYS A 11 16.39 37.16 -13.77
N PHE A 12 15.55 38.19 -13.74
CA PHE A 12 14.51 38.40 -12.73
C PHE A 12 13.15 38.15 -13.37
N ILE A 13 12.52 37.03 -13.03
CA ILE A 13 11.21 36.61 -13.54
C ILE A 13 10.23 36.76 -12.38
N MET A 14 9.32 37.73 -12.46
CA MET A 14 8.49 38.09 -11.29
C MET A 14 7.05 38.42 -11.68
N SER A 15 6.10 38.12 -10.79
CA SER A 15 4.70 38.57 -10.87
C SER A 15 3.92 38.15 -12.13
N ASN A 16 4.32 37.02 -12.74
CA ASN A 16 3.58 36.40 -13.84
C ASN A 16 2.57 35.35 -13.35
N GLU A 17 1.70 34.89 -14.25
CA GLU A 17 0.84 33.73 -14.00
C GLU A 17 1.67 32.47 -13.69
N ARG A 18 2.69 32.20 -14.49
CA ARG A 18 3.70 31.14 -14.30
C ARG A 18 5.09 31.73 -14.52
N GLY A 19 6.10 31.23 -13.82
CA GLY A 19 7.48 31.72 -13.95
C GLY A 19 8.12 31.30 -15.27
N PHE A 20 8.39 30.01 -15.40
CA PHE A 20 8.85 29.38 -16.63
C PHE A 20 7.90 28.24 -17.01
N SER A 21 7.54 28.13 -18.29
CA SER A 21 6.67 27.07 -18.79
C SER A 21 7.22 26.50 -20.08
N SER A 22 7.16 25.17 -20.21
CA SER A 22 7.58 24.44 -21.42
C SER A 22 6.67 23.26 -21.71
N SER A 23 6.42 23.01 -22.98
CA SER A 23 5.58 21.91 -23.45
C SER A 23 6.35 21.02 -24.41
N HIS A 24 6.25 19.71 -24.18
CA HIS A 24 6.99 18.66 -24.89
C HIS A 24 5.98 17.74 -25.57
N TYR A 25 5.99 17.70 -26.90
CA TYR A 25 4.99 16.99 -27.71
C TYR A 25 5.59 15.72 -28.32
N ASN A 26 4.80 14.63 -28.39
CA ASN A 26 5.25 13.32 -28.90
C ASN A 26 4.90 13.08 -30.38
N ARG A 27 3.96 13.84 -30.98
CA ARG A 27 3.34 13.56 -32.30
C ARG A 27 4.18 14.04 -33.49
N ASP A 28 4.34 13.16 -34.49
CA ASP A 28 5.08 13.38 -35.75
C ASP A 28 4.21 13.91 -36.92
N ILE A 29 2.90 13.62 -36.99
CA ILE A 29 2.09 13.94 -38.20
C ILE A 29 0.69 14.45 -37.85
N GLY A 30 0.39 15.69 -38.24
CA GLY A 30 -0.95 16.29 -38.18
C GLY A 30 -1.88 15.82 -39.31
N ASP A 31 -3.19 16.02 -39.15
CA ASP A 31 -4.21 15.67 -40.16
C ASP A 31 -4.08 16.51 -41.46
N ASN A 32 -3.18 17.49 -41.45
CA ASN A 32 -2.91 18.46 -42.51
C ASN A 32 -1.56 18.28 -43.23
N ASN A 33 -0.83 17.18 -43.00
CA ASN A 33 0.47 16.88 -43.66
C ASN A 33 1.66 17.83 -43.33
N ASP A 34 1.59 18.59 -42.23
CA ASP A 34 2.73 19.36 -41.70
C ASP A 34 3.58 18.52 -40.71
N CYS A 35 4.91 18.65 -40.75
CA CYS A 35 5.87 17.93 -39.88
C CYS A 35 6.58 18.86 -38.89
N TYR A 36 6.67 18.50 -37.58
CA TYR A 36 7.64 19.06 -36.61
C TYR A 36 7.79 18.19 -35.35
N HIS A 37 8.82 18.40 -34.51
CA HIS A 37 10.11 17.70 -34.51
C HIS A 37 10.28 17.03 -33.14
N ARG A 38 10.34 15.70 -33.04
CA ARG A 38 11.10 15.11 -31.93
C ARG A 38 11.94 13.91 -32.36
N HIS A 39 13.12 14.23 -32.86
CA HIS A 39 14.24 13.31 -33.10
C HIS A 39 15.48 13.72 -32.28
N ASN A 40 15.60 14.98 -31.86
CA ASN A 40 16.84 15.53 -31.30
C ASN A 40 16.77 15.71 -29.78
N ASN A 41 17.94 15.70 -29.14
CA ASN A 41 18.09 15.98 -27.72
C ASN A 41 18.01 17.48 -27.45
N GLU A 42 17.41 17.83 -26.32
CA GLU A 42 17.20 19.20 -25.87
C GLU A 42 17.88 19.44 -24.53
N THR A 43 18.36 20.66 -24.33
CA THR A 43 18.98 21.06 -23.08
C THR A 43 18.47 22.44 -22.68
N ILE A 44 17.85 22.53 -21.52
CA ILE A 44 17.29 23.73 -20.93
C ILE A 44 18.08 24.04 -19.66
N ILE A 45 18.74 25.19 -19.63
CA ILE A 45 19.60 25.62 -18.54
C ILE A 45 19.03 26.91 -17.95
N LEU A 46 18.71 26.89 -16.66
CA LEU A 46 18.41 28.10 -15.90
C LEU A 46 19.53 28.27 -14.86
N SER A 47 20.30 29.35 -14.96
CA SER A 47 21.39 29.64 -14.01
C SER A 47 21.30 31.03 -13.41
N ASP A 48 21.54 31.13 -12.09
CA ASP A 48 21.65 32.41 -11.37
C ASP A 48 20.40 33.33 -11.52
N ASN A 49 19.20 32.75 -11.66
CA ASN A 49 17.95 33.52 -11.81
C ASN A 49 17.22 33.72 -10.48
N LYS A 50 16.41 34.78 -10.41
CA LYS A 50 15.40 34.99 -9.36
C LYS A 50 14.00 34.83 -9.96
N ILE A 51 13.24 33.86 -9.46
CA ILE A 51 11.89 33.49 -9.91
C ILE A 51 10.93 33.69 -8.73
N ASP A 52 10.14 34.75 -8.77
CA ASP A 52 9.49 35.32 -7.58
C ASP A 52 8.01 35.68 -7.78
N SER A 53 7.16 35.36 -6.79
CA SER A 53 5.80 35.88 -6.69
C SER A 53 4.87 35.54 -7.86
N HIS A 54 4.91 34.30 -8.37
CA HIS A 54 3.99 33.82 -9.42
C HIS A 54 2.65 33.30 -8.88
N LEU A 55 1.58 33.44 -9.70
CA LEU A 55 0.22 33.01 -9.35
C LEU A 55 0.06 31.49 -9.27
N TYR A 56 0.83 30.75 -10.09
CA TYR A 56 0.89 29.29 -10.10
C TYR A 56 2.33 28.79 -9.94
N GLU A 57 2.85 27.97 -10.86
CA GLU A 57 4.15 27.32 -10.75
C GLU A 57 5.32 28.24 -11.11
N SER A 58 6.42 28.10 -10.37
CA SER A 58 7.69 28.73 -10.71
C SER A 58 8.31 28.12 -11.97
N VAL A 59 8.19 26.80 -12.14
CA VAL A 59 8.63 26.04 -13.31
C VAL A 59 7.56 25.01 -13.61
N PHE A 60 6.99 25.06 -14.82
CA PHE A 60 5.97 24.12 -15.27
C PHE A 60 6.42 23.39 -16.54
N VAL A 61 6.38 22.07 -16.51
CA VAL A 61 6.70 21.21 -17.66
C VAL A 61 5.50 20.33 -17.96
N ASN A 62 5.07 20.31 -19.22
CA ASN A 62 3.88 19.59 -19.65
C ASN A 62 4.17 18.67 -20.85
N THR A 63 3.77 17.40 -20.77
CA THR A 63 3.66 16.50 -21.93
C THR A 63 2.20 16.10 -22.17
N PRO A 64 1.46 16.86 -23.02
CA PRO A 64 0.00 16.77 -23.08
C PRO A 64 -0.57 15.64 -23.97
N PHE A 65 0.25 14.94 -24.75
CA PHE A 65 -0.21 13.93 -25.72
C PHE A 65 0.47 12.58 -25.54
N TYR A 66 -0.34 11.52 -25.56
CA TYR A 66 0.11 10.14 -25.67
C TYR A 66 0.41 9.80 -27.14
N ASP A 67 1.49 9.05 -27.39
CA ASP A 67 1.82 8.53 -28.72
C ASP A 67 1.76 6.99 -28.72
N PRO A 68 0.88 6.37 -29.53
CA PRO A 68 0.83 4.92 -29.68
C PRO A 68 1.95 4.35 -30.56
N LEU A 69 2.77 5.18 -31.21
CA LEU A 69 3.76 4.76 -32.19
C LEU A 69 5.17 4.62 -31.58
N ASN A 70 5.93 3.70 -32.16
CA ASN A 70 7.22 3.26 -31.64
C ASN A 70 8.37 4.05 -32.28
N PHE A 71 8.67 5.24 -31.75
CA PHE A 71 9.76 6.09 -32.23
C PHE A 71 11.02 6.03 -31.33
N SER A 72 12.13 6.60 -31.82
CA SER A 72 13.37 6.75 -31.06
C SER A 72 13.19 7.69 -29.87
N LEU A 73 13.91 7.42 -28.78
CA LEU A 73 13.90 8.26 -27.59
C LEU A 73 14.62 9.60 -27.83
N SER A 74 14.08 10.66 -27.25
CA SER A 74 14.67 12.00 -27.22
C SER A 74 14.94 12.41 -25.78
N GLU A 75 16.15 12.89 -25.51
CA GLU A 75 16.55 13.32 -24.17
C GLU A 75 16.21 14.79 -23.91
N ILE A 76 15.72 15.07 -22.71
CA ILE A 76 15.31 16.40 -22.26
C ILE A 76 16.04 16.72 -20.97
N ASN A 77 17.07 17.56 -21.08
CA ASN A 77 17.94 17.90 -19.97
C ASN A 77 17.52 19.24 -19.35
N TYR A 78 16.93 19.21 -18.16
CA TYR A 78 16.69 20.39 -17.33
C TYR A 78 17.81 20.55 -16.31
N THR A 79 18.53 21.66 -16.40
CA THR A 79 19.63 22.01 -15.49
C THR A 79 19.32 23.34 -14.81
N LEU A 80 18.93 23.29 -13.54
CA LEU A 80 18.60 24.43 -12.70
C LEU A 80 19.74 24.63 -11.68
N ILE A 81 20.57 25.65 -11.87
CA ILE A 81 21.74 25.90 -11.02
C ILE A 81 21.67 27.30 -10.39
N ASN A 82 21.94 27.42 -9.09
CA ASN A 82 22.01 28.71 -8.38
C ASN A 82 20.75 29.58 -8.53
N ASN A 83 19.56 28.99 -8.71
CA ASN A 83 18.33 29.76 -8.85
C ASN A 83 17.67 30.01 -7.49
N LYS A 84 16.92 31.10 -7.40
CA LYS A 84 16.13 31.47 -6.22
C LYS A 84 14.64 31.43 -6.57
N PHE A 85 13.92 30.45 -6.03
CA PHE A 85 12.48 30.27 -6.21
C PHE A 85 11.75 30.73 -4.94
N GLU A 86 11.21 31.95 -4.96
CA GLU A 86 10.65 32.59 -3.76
C GLU A 86 9.19 33.03 -3.91
N ASN A 87 8.42 32.95 -2.83
CA ASN A 87 7.06 33.52 -2.75
C ASN A 87 6.09 33.08 -3.86
N ASN A 88 6.34 31.95 -4.52
CA ASN A 88 5.49 31.44 -5.58
C ASN A 88 4.33 30.65 -4.98
N ASN A 89 3.20 30.58 -5.71
CA ASN A 89 2.11 29.72 -5.27
C ASN A 89 2.48 28.23 -5.35
N GLN A 90 3.20 27.82 -6.40
CA GLN A 90 3.73 26.46 -6.58
C GLN A 90 5.20 26.47 -7.00
N GLY A 91 5.94 25.42 -6.66
CA GLY A 91 7.36 25.26 -7.00
C GLY A 91 7.61 24.75 -8.42
N ILE A 92 8.34 23.65 -8.54
CA ILE A 92 8.68 22.99 -9.82
C ILE A 92 7.72 21.83 -10.03
N VAL A 93 7.00 21.82 -11.14
CA VAL A 93 6.02 20.78 -11.46
C VAL A 93 6.25 20.25 -12.87
N GLN A 94 6.42 18.94 -12.99
CA GLN A 94 6.33 18.21 -14.26
C GLN A 94 5.07 17.36 -14.26
N TYR A 95 4.21 17.65 -15.23
CA TYR A 95 3.04 16.83 -15.54
C TYR A 95 3.27 16.08 -16.85
N SER A 96 3.06 14.76 -16.80
CA SER A 96 3.14 13.90 -17.97
C SER A 96 1.89 13.07 -18.18
N ARG A 97 1.17 13.31 -19.29
CA ARG A 97 -0.05 12.58 -19.65
C ARG A 97 0.27 11.24 -20.32
N ASP A 98 1.40 11.16 -21.00
CA ASP A 98 1.97 9.98 -21.66
C ASP A 98 2.59 9.00 -20.65
N GLY A 99 1.87 8.74 -19.56
CA GLY A 99 2.33 7.90 -18.46
C GLY A 99 2.77 6.51 -18.90
N ARG A 100 2.30 5.99 -20.04
CA ARG A 100 2.83 4.78 -20.68
C ARG A 100 3.15 5.06 -22.14
N ASN A 101 4.32 4.63 -22.62
CA ASN A 101 4.82 4.80 -23.99
C ASN A 101 5.20 6.25 -24.36
N SER A 102 6.02 6.87 -23.54
CA SER A 102 6.68 8.13 -23.88
C SER A 102 7.94 7.90 -24.71
N ASN A 103 8.20 8.82 -25.64
CA ASN A 103 9.49 8.99 -26.31
C ASN A 103 10.36 10.06 -25.61
N ASN A 104 9.88 10.68 -24.53
CA ASN A 104 10.59 11.71 -23.78
C ASN A 104 11.38 11.10 -22.62
N LEU A 105 12.70 11.20 -22.68
CA LEU A 105 13.59 10.82 -21.59
C LEU A 105 14.04 12.06 -20.80
N PHE A 106 13.42 12.27 -19.64
CA PHE A 106 13.73 13.41 -18.76
C PHE A 106 14.98 13.21 -17.90
N HIS A 107 15.83 14.22 -17.90
CA HIS A 107 16.96 14.38 -16.99
C HIS A 107 16.83 15.70 -16.22
N TRP A 108 16.65 15.61 -14.90
CA TRP A 108 16.54 16.76 -14.01
C TRP A 108 17.79 16.92 -13.17
N VAL A 109 18.33 18.14 -13.14
CA VAL A 109 19.40 18.56 -12.24
C VAL A 109 18.96 19.84 -11.56
N VAL A 110 18.81 19.81 -10.23
CA VAL A 110 18.58 20.99 -9.40
C VAL A 110 19.72 21.09 -8.41
N ASN A 111 20.56 22.11 -8.59
CA ASN A 111 21.80 22.24 -7.84
C ASN A 111 21.97 23.63 -7.25
N ASN A 112 22.50 23.73 -6.03
CA ASN A 112 22.83 24.98 -5.36
C ASN A 112 21.69 26.03 -5.34
N SER A 113 20.43 25.59 -5.42
CA SER A 113 19.28 26.48 -5.55
C SER A 113 18.56 26.66 -4.20
N VAL A 114 17.83 27.76 -4.07
CA VAL A 114 17.07 28.11 -2.87
C VAL A 114 15.58 28.10 -3.19
N ILE A 115 14.80 27.35 -2.41
CA ILE A 115 13.35 27.25 -2.53
C ILE A 115 12.75 27.69 -1.19
N THR A 116 12.10 28.86 -1.17
CA THR A 116 11.64 29.43 0.10
C THR A 116 10.35 30.23 -0.02
N LEU A 117 9.57 30.26 1.08
CA LEU A 117 8.35 31.07 1.20
C LEU A 117 7.26 30.74 0.16
N ASN A 118 7.33 29.58 -0.50
CA ASN A 118 6.27 29.17 -1.42
C ASN A 118 5.02 28.72 -0.65
N VAL A 119 3.84 28.96 -1.24
CA VAL A 119 2.55 28.78 -0.56
C VAL A 119 2.03 27.34 -0.63
N ASN A 120 2.26 26.67 -1.76
CA ASN A 120 1.90 25.27 -2.01
C ASN A 120 3.01 24.55 -2.78
N GLY A 121 3.07 23.23 -2.63
CA GLY A 121 3.94 22.36 -3.41
C GLY A 121 5.44 22.58 -3.15
N GLY A 122 6.27 21.99 -4.00
CA GLY A 122 7.71 22.02 -3.84
C GLY A 122 8.40 21.59 -5.13
N ILE A 123 8.76 20.32 -5.24
CA ILE A 123 9.26 19.73 -6.48
C ILE A 123 8.45 18.46 -6.72
N VAL A 124 7.59 18.48 -7.74
CA VAL A 124 6.71 17.36 -8.09
C VAL A 124 7.05 16.92 -9.50
N LEU A 125 7.66 15.76 -9.64
CA LEU A 125 8.11 15.20 -10.92
C LEU A 125 7.41 13.87 -11.20
N ASN A 126 6.51 13.88 -12.18
CA ASN A 126 5.85 12.67 -12.66
C ASN A 126 6.56 12.16 -13.92
N ILE A 127 7.42 11.16 -13.76
CA ILE A 127 8.29 10.63 -14.80
C ILE A 127 7.50 9.63 -15.68
N PRO A 128 7.40 9.85 -17.00
CA PRO A 128 6.60 8.97 -17.87
C PRO A 128 7.28 7.62 -18.10
N TYR A 129 6.52 6.58 -18.48
CA TYR A 129 7.10 5.28 -18.82
C TYR A 129 7.52 5.24 -20.28
N VAL A 130 8.77 4.85 -20.53
CA VAL A 130 9.41 4.99 -21.84
C VAL A 130 9.32 3.71 -22.67
N TRP A 131 8.90 3.82 -23.94
CA TRP A 131 8.53 2.68 -24.81
C TRP A 131 9.69 1.69 -25.15
N ASN A 132 10.95 2.04 -24.94
CA ASN A 132 12.07 1.10 -25.17
C ASN A 132 13.24 1.41 -24.23
N TYR A 133 12.95 1.59 -22.95
CA TYR A 133 14.00 1.87 -21.97
C TYR A 133 14.97 0.69 -21.85
N ASN A 134 16.24 0.97 -21.57
CA ASN A 134 17.25 -0.04 -21.24
C ASN A 134 18.21 0.55 -20.19
N GLU A 135 19.22 -0.20 -19.75
CA GLU A 135 20.15 0.28 -18.71
C GLU A 135 20.90 1.56 -19.07
N ASN A 136 21.09 1.84 -20.37
CA ASN A 136 21.81 3.02 -20.86
C ASN A 136 20.89 4.24 -21.00
N TYR A 137 19.61 4.04 -21.35
CA TYR A 137 18.63 5.10 -21.60
C TYR A 137 17.54 5.05 -20.52
N THR A 138 17.81 5.75 -19.41
CA THR A 138 16.89 5.88 -18.28
C THR A 138 16.82 7.31 -17.78
N HIS A 139 15.71 7.65 -17.14
CA HIS A 139 15.53 8.96 -16.52
C HIS A 139 16.55 9.18 -15.42
N THR A 140 16.92 10.44 -15.21
CA THR A 140 17.77 10.82 -14.09
C THR A 140 17.18 12.01 -13.35
N VAL A 141 17.19 11.97 -12.03
CA VAL A 141 16.80 13.10 -11.20
C VAL A 141 17.88 13.31 -10.16
N SER A 142 18.51 14.48 -10.17
CA SER A 142 19.61 14.85 -9.28
C SER A 142 19.29 16.15 -8.56
N ILE A 143 19.10 16.08 -7.25
CA ILE A 143 18.78 17.22 -6.39
C ILE A 143 19.90 17.36 -5.36
N ASN A 144 20.79 18.33 -5.56
CA ASN A 144 22.05 18.42 -4.83
C ASN A 144 22.26 19.81 -4.21
N ASN A 145 22.73 19.84 -2.95
CA ASN A 145 23.17 21.07 -2.27
C ASN A 145 22.16 22.23 -2.31
N ASN A 146 20.86 21.92 -2.25
CA ASN A 146 19.79 22.93 -2.25
C ASN A 146 19.41 23.31 -0.82
N THR A 147 18.88 24.53 -0.67
CA THR A 147 18.30 25.02 0.60
C THR A 147 16.80 25.19 0.46
N ILE A 148 16.02 24.42 1.22
CA ILE A 148 14.55 24.38 1.16
C ILE A 148 14.00 24.79 2.53
N VAL A 149 13.47 26.01 2.64
CA VAL A 149 13.10 26.58 3.95
C VAL A 149 11.83 27.42 3.94
N HIS A 150 11.04 27.37 5.03
CA HIS A 150 9.85 28.20 5.25
C HIS A 150 8.76 28.07 4.18
N ASN A 151 8.62 26.92 3.53
CA ASN A 151 7.53 26.68 2.58
C ASN A 151 6.27 26.18 3.31
N LYS A 152 5.09 26.54 2.80
CA LYS A 152 3.79 26.07 3.26
C LYS A 152 3.22 25.04 2.29
N ASN A 153 2.43 24.10 2.82
CA ASN A 153 1.89 22.97 2.08
C ASN A 153 2.93 22.31 1.15
N PHE A 154 4.16 22.21 1.66
CA PHE A 154 5.31 21.74 0.86
C PHE A 154 5.19 20.24 0.59
N GLU A 155 5.68 19.82 -0.58
CA GLU A 155 5.70 18.44 -1.03
C GLU A 155 6.84 18.26 -2.05
N PHE A 156 7.73 17.29 -1.79
CA PHE A 156 8.70 16.79 -2.76
C PHE A 156 8.28 15.39 -3.20
N VAL A 157 7.94 15.21 -4.47
CA VAL A 157 7.47 13.94 -5.03
C VAL A 157 8.24 13.60 -6.30
N VAL A 158 8.78 12.39 -6.36
CA VAL A 158 9.27 11.78 -7.60
C VAL A 158 8.49 10.49 -7.83
N ASP A 159 7.60 10.52 -8.82
CA ASP A 159 6.71 9.42 -9.19
C ASP A 159 7.01 8.93 -10.61
N GLY A 160 6.50 7.75 -10.94
CA GLY A 160 6.46 7.21 -12.28
C GLY A 160 7.53 6.16 -12.53
N HIS A 161 8.07 6.15 -13.74
CA HIS A 161 8.95 5.09 -14.23
C HIS A 161 10.29 5.01 -13.50
N PHE A 162 11.07 3.96 -13.80
CA PHE A 162 12.44 3.78 -13.32
C PHE A 162 13.30 5.01 -13.65
N ALA A 163 14.05 5.49 -12.65
CA ALA A 163 15.01 6.57 -12.78
C ALA A 163 16.22 6.36 -11.86
N ARG A 164 17.37 6.89 -12.27
CA ARG A 164 18.50 7.10 -11.36
C ARG A 164 18.23 8.35 -10.54
N PHE A 165 18.10 8.16 -9.24
CA PHE A 165 17.68 9.18 -8.32
C PHE A 165 18.79 9.52 -7.33
N ASN A 166 19.24 10.76 -7.32
CA ASN A 166 20.25 11.26 -6.42
C ASN A 166 19.71 12.46 -5.63
N PHE A 167 19.76 12.36 -4.31
CA PHE A 167 19.32 13.41 -3.40
C PHE A 167 20.40 13.62 -2.34
N THR A 168 21.28 14.60 -2.58
CA THR A 168 22.50 14.74 -1.78
C THR A 168 22.75 16.12 -1.21
N ASP A 169 23.26 16.15 0.02
CA ASP A 169 23.78 17.34 0.69
C ASP A 169 22.78 18.52 0.75
N ASN A 170 21.46 18.24 0.75
CA ASN A 170 20.43 19.28 0.84
C ASN A 170 20.16 19.68 2.30
N LEU A 171 19.84 20.96 2.51
CA LEU A 171 19.39 21.53 3.78
C LEU A 171 17.88 21.79 3.72
N ILE A 172 17.10 21.11 4.58
CA ILE A 172 15.64 21.22 4.62
C ILE A 172 15.17 21.51 6.04
N ARG A 173 14.62 22.70 6.27
CA ARG A 173 14.17 23.09 7.61
C ARG A 173 12.97 24.03 7.60
N ASP A 174 12.22 24.03 8.70
CA ASP A 174 11.12 24.97 8.94
C ASP A 174 10.01 24.95 7.87
N ASN A 175 9.79 23.80 7.21
CA ASN A 175 8.70 23.65 6.24
C ASN A 175 7.44 23.09 6.91
N ASN A 176 6.28 23.54 6.45
CA ASN A 176 4.99 22.96 6.81
C ASN A 176 4.47 22.15 5.62
N CYS A 177 4.37 20.84 5.76
CA CYS A 177 4.01 19.96 4.66
C CYS A 177 2.51 19.92 4.38
N LYS A 178 2.14 19.55 3.16
CA LYS A 178 0.75 19.20 2.84
C LYS A 178 0.38 17.89 3.54
N ASN A 179 1.16 16.84 3.28
CA ASN A 179 1.10 15.54 3.95
C ASN A 179 2.51 15.22 4.47
N GLY A 180 3.36 14.63 3.63
CA GLY A 180 4.78 14.40 3.92
C GLY A 180 5.74 15.39 3.27
N LEU A 181 7.01 15.33 3.69
CA LEU A 181 8.07 16.19 3.16
C LEU A 181 8.65 15.66 1.85
N PHE A 182 9.04 14.38 1.84
CA PHE A 182 9.79 13.75 0.75
C PHE A 182 9.19 12.38 0.44
N THR A 183 8.76 12.20 -0.81
CA THR A 183 8.13 10.97 -1.30
C THR A 183 8.78 10.54 -2.62
N VAL A 184 9.17 9.28 -2.70
CA VAL A 184 9.60 8.65 -3.95
C VAL A 184 8.72 7.43 -4.17
N GLN A 185 8.03 7.37 -5.31
CA GLN A 185 7.05 6.33 -5.59
C GLN A 185 7.03 5.89 -7.06
N GLY A 186 6.11 4.99 -7.38
CA GLY A 186 5.97 4.39 -8.71
C GLY A 186 6.87 3.17 -8.86
N MET A 187 7.60 3.06 -9.96
CA MET A 187 8.54 1.98 -10.21
C MET A 187 9.83 2.13 -9.40
N GLU A 188 10.53 1.03 -9.10
CA GLU A 188 11.84 1.04 -8.45
C GLU A 188 12.78 2.14 -8.97
N LYS A 189 13.56 2.74 -8.08
CA LYS A 189 14.55 3.78 -8.43
C LYS A 189 15.95 3.31 -8.05
N GLU A 190 16.94 3.50 -8.93
CA GLU A 190 18.34 3.37 -8.54
C GLU A 190 18.71 4.60 -7.70
N MET A 191 18.72 4.45 -6.38
CA MET A 191 18.60 5.58 -5.44
C MET A 191 19.83 5.77 -4.56
N LEU A 192 20.26 7.02 -4.42
CA LEU A 192 21.21 7.47 -3.42
C LEU A 192 20.68 8.71 -2.70
N VAL A 193 20.31 8.56 -1.43
CA VAL A 193 19.93 9.66 -0.53
C VAL A 193 21.01 9.78 0.54
N LYS A 194 21.82 10.84 0.50
CA LYS A 194 23.00 10.95 1.36
C LYS A 194 23.36 12.37 1.76
N GLY A 195 23.78 12.56 3.00
CA GLY A 195 24.35 13.84 3.47
C GLY A 195 23.31 14.93 3.69
N ASN A 196 22.02 14.61 3.62
CA ASN A 196 20.96 15.61 3.79
C ASN A 196 20.76 15.93 5.27
N THR A 197 20.47 17.19 5.56
CA THR A 197 20.19 17.70 6.90
C THR A 197 18.74 18.19 6.94
N ILE A 198 17.89 17.47 7.68
CA ILE A 198 16.44 17.66 7.72
C ILE A 198 16.00 17.88 9.17
N PHE A 199 15.60 19.10 9.53
CA PHE A 199 15.19 19.40 10.90
C PHE A 199 14.07 20.43 11.03
N GLU A 200 13.32 20.36 12.13
CA GLU A 200 12.28 21.33 12.48
C GLU A 200 11.15 21.49 11.44
N ASN A 201 10.87 20.43 10.65
CA ASN A 201 9.73 20.42 9.74
C ASN A 201 8.46 19.91 10.42
N ASN A 202 7.30 20.40 9.97
CA ASN A 202 5.98 20.00 10.46
C ASN A 202 5.23 19.22 9.37
N CYS A 203 5.24 17.89 9.46
CA CYS A 203 4.77 16.98 8.40
C CYS A 203 4.20 15.70 9.01
N ASP A 204 3.22 15.08 8.39
CA ASP A 204 2.72 13.76 8.83
C ASP A 204 3.84 12.72 8.75
N TYR A 205 4.68 12.81 7.71
CA TYR A 205 5.91 12.03 7.61
C TYR A 205 7.06 12.80 6.95
N ILE A 206 8.30 12.38 7.18
CA ILE A 206 9.48 13.04 6.59
C ILE A 206 9.90 12.36 5.29
N VAL A 207 10.05 11.04 5.29
CA VAL A 207 10.49 10.27 4.11
C VAL A 207 9.53 9.10 3.90
N GLU A 208 8.94 9.01 2.71
CA GLU A 208 8.22 7.83 2.26
C GLU A 208 8.80 7.30 0.95
N LEU A 209 9.22 6.04 0.94
CA LEU A 209 9.74 5.34 -0.22
C LEU A 209 8.74 4.23 -0.57
N ASN A 210 7.86 4.46 -1.54
CA ASN A 210 6.75 3.58 -1.86
C ASN A 210 6.83 3.05 -3.30
N MET A 211 7.58 1.98 -3.51
CA MET A 211 7.77 1.42 -4.86
C MET A 211 6.68 0.40 -5.17
N GLN A 212 5.81 0.71 -6.11
CA GLN A 212 4.65 -0.09 -6.46
C GLN A 212 4.94 -1.17 -7.51
N SER A 213 6.10 -1.14 -8.17
CA SER A 213 6.47 -2.11 -9.21
C SER A 213 7.97 -2.31 -9.37
N HIS A 214 8.35 -3.51 -9.80
CA HIS A 214 9.73 -3.86 -10.12
C HIS A 214 10.17 -3.30 -11.47
N ALA A 215 11.47 -3.06 -11.59
CA ALA A 215 12.10 -2.82 -12.87
C ALA A 215 12.30 -4.12 -13.66
N ASP A 216 11.70 -4.19 -14.86
CA ASP A 216 11.59 -5.41 -15.71
C ASP A 216 12.96 -5.86 -16.28
N LYS A 217 13.77 -4.92 -16.76
CA LYS A 217 15.07 -5.24 -17.39
C LYS A 217 16.26 -5.30 -16.41
N PHE A 218 16.05 -4.92 -15.15
CA PHE A 218 17.12 -4.80 -14.17
C PHE A 218 17.02 -5.93 -13.15
N GLY A 219 18.18 -6.47 -12.75
CA GLY A 219 18.29 -7.31 -11.57
C GLY A 219 18.00 -6.53 -10.28
N VAL A 220 18.78 -6.76 -9.23
CA VAL A 220 18.63 -6.02 -7.97
C VAL A 220 18.97 -4.54 -8.18
N VAL A 221 17.96 -3.67 -8.05
CA VAL A 221 18.13 -2.21 -8.18
C VAL A 221 18.68 -1.65 -6.87
N LYS A 222 19.86 -1.03 -6.93
CA LYS A 222 20.53 -0.49 -5.75
C LYS A 222 19.80 0.74 -5.20
N ALA A 223 19.49 0.72 -3.91
CA ALA A 223 18.94 1.86 -3.19
C ALA A 223 19.61 2.04 -1.83
N ASN A 224 20.06 3.25 -1.52
CA ASN A 224 20.76 3.57 -0.27
C ASN A 224 20.29 4.89 0.34
N PHE A 225 19.98 4.86 1.63
CA PHE A 225 19.71 6.03 2.46
C PHE A 225 20.75 6.08 3.59
N LYS A 226 21.78 6.94 3.46
CA LYS A 226 22.92 6.91 4.38
C LYS A 226 23.51 8.27 4.70
N LYS A 227 24.05 8.43 5.91
CA LYS A 227 24.68 9.68 6.37
C LYS A 227 23.74 10.89 6.32
N ASN A 228 22.45 10.68 6.54
CA ASN A 228 21.48 11.76 6.67
C ASN A 228 21.25 12.09 8.15
N ILE A 229 20.96 13.35 8.44
CA ILE A 229 20.60 13.85 9.77
C ILE A 229 19.13 14.23 9.69
N VAL A 230 18.27 13.54 10.44
CA VAL A 230 16.82 13.76 10.45
C VAL A 230 16.35 13.89 11.89
N MET A 231 16.18 15.12 12.36
CA MET A 231 15.98 15.42 13.79
C MET A 231 14.96 16.51 14.05
N ALA A 232 14.36 16.49 15.25
CA ALA A 232 13.47 17.56 15.73
C ALA A 232 12.29 17.88 14.79
N ASN A 233 11.89 16.95 13.93
CA ASN A 233 10.68 17.08 13.13
C ASN A 233 9.45 16.66 13.93
N ARG A 234 8.27 17.16 13.55
CA ARG A 234 7.01 16.97 14.29
C ARG A 234 5.83 16.68 13.35
N ALA A 235 4.84 15.98 13.88
CA ALA A 235 3.59 15.64 13.19
C ALA A 235 2.58 16.79 13.16
N ILE A 236 1.72 16.83 12.13
CA ILE A 236 0.65 17.83 12.00
C ILE A 236 -0.53 17.42 12.90
N SER A 237 -0.69 18.11 14.04
CA SER A 237 -1.61 17.71 15.12
C SER A 237 -3.11 17.66 14.77
N ASP A 238 -3.58 18.35 13.72
CA ASP A 238 -5.01 18.63 13.50
C ASP A 238 -5.74 17.68 12.53
N ARG A 239 -5.04 16.80 11.79
CA ARG A 239 -5.67 15.95 10.74
C ARG A 239 -5.96 14.51 11.17
N HIS A 240 -5.56 14.10 12.36
CA HIS A 240 -5.67 12.72 12.81
C HIS A 240 -7.07 12.41 13.38
N THR A 241 -8.04 12.25 12.49
CA THR A 241 -9.40 11.81 12.84
C THR A 241 -9.90 10.71 11.90
N SER A 242 -9.29 9.53 11.85
CA SER A 242 -10.00 8.37 11.31
C SER A 242 -9.32 7.02 11.61
N ASP A 243 -8.04 6.88 11.28
CA ASP A 243 -7.45 5.55 11.15
C ASP A 243 -6.57 5.21 12.37
N ARG A 244 -7.10 4.40 13.28
CA ARG A 244 -6.43 4.02 14.55
C ARG A 244 -5.44 2.88 14.38
N TYR A 245 -5.46 2.20 13.24
CA TYR A 245 -4.69 0.97 13.01
C TYR A 245 -3.38 1.25 12.28
N ARG A 246 -3.33 2.34 11.50
CA ARG A 246 -2.13 2.75 10.76
C ARG A 246 -1.27 3.73 11.55
N PRO A 247 0.07 3.67 11.39
CA PRO A 247 0.96 4.73 11.86
C PRO A 247 0.52 6.10 11.33
N LEU A 248 0.22 7.02 12.24
CA LEU A 248 -0.28 8.37 11.93
C LEU A 248 0.85 9.32 11.53
N SER A 249 2.03 9.13 12.13
CA SER A 249 3.21 9.94 11.79
C SER A 249 4.51 9.17 11.96
N TYR A 250 5.47 9.44 11.08
CA TYR A 250 6.73 8.69 11.09
C TYR A 250 7.86 9.43 10.38
N THR A 251 9.10 9.16 10.78
CA THR A 251 10.27 9.78 10.14
C THR A 251 10.57 9.13 8.79
N ILE A 252 10.71 7.81 8.72
CA ILE A 252 10.99 7.10 7.46
C ILE A 252 10.05 5.91 7.32
N ALA A 253 9.40 5.75 6.17
CA ALA A 253 8.69 4.53 5.80
C ALA A 253 9.24 3.95 4.49
N LEU A 254 9.43 2.64 4.49
CA LEU A 254 9.66 1.86 3.28
C LEU A 254 8.41 1.05 2.99
N ARG A 255 7.88 1.14 1.77
CA ARG A 255 6.67 0.46 1.32
C ARG A 255 6.84 -0.12 -0.08
N GLY A 256 6.00 -1.10 -0.38
CA GLY A 256 5.95 -1.73 -1.69
C GLY A 256 7.08 -2.72 -1.90
N VAL A 257 7.70 -2.72 -3.08
CA VAL A 257 8.46 -3.86 -3.62
C VAL A 257 9.97 -3.64 -3.72
N GLN A 258 10.50 -2.48 -3.30
CA GLN A 258 11.94 -2.22 -3.35
C GLN A 258 12.59 -2.30 -1.97
N ASN A 259 13.67 -3.08 -1.85
CA ASN A 259 14.49 -3.05 -0.64
C ASN A 259 15.45 -1.85 -0.67
N VAL A 260 15.55 -1.12 0.45
CA VAL A 260 16.39 0.08 0.60
C VAL A 260 17.30 -0.07 1.81
N ASN A 261 18.60 0.12 1.59
CA ASN A 261 19.59 0.01 2.65
C ASN A 261 19.71 1.33 3.43
N ILE A 262 19.21 1.36 4.67
CA ILE A 262 19.14 2.57 5.51
C ILE A 262 20.19 2.48 6.61
N THR A 263 21.37 3.09 6.43
CA THR A 263 22.48 2.91 7.38
C THR A 263 23.24 4.20 7.65
N LYS A 264 23.82 4.34 8.85
CA LYS A 264 24.62 5.51 9.25
C LYS A 264 23.82 6.81 9.20
N ASN A 265 22.60 6.83 9.72
CA ASN A 265 21.78 8.04 9.82
C ASN A 265 21.61 8.42 11.29
N LEU A 266 21.35 9.70 11.55
CA LEU A 266 20.96 10.19 12.87
C LEU A 266 19.46 10.48 12.87
N LEU A 267 18.70 9.68 13.63
CA LEU A 267 17.24 9.75 13.73
C LEU A 267 16.85 10.09 15.16
N ASN A 268 16.17 11.23 15.37
CA ASN A 268 15.69 11.65 16.69
C ASN A 268 14.53 12.65 16.54
N ASN A 269 13.30 12.16 16.45
CA ASN A 269 12.09 12.92 16.20
C ASN A 269 11.02 12.56 17.25
N PRO A 270 11.20 12.98 18.51
CA PRO A 270 10.35 12.55 19.64
C PRO A 270 8.89 12.98 19.52
N HIS A 271 8.57 13.94 18.65
CA HIS A 271 7.21 14.43 18.38
C HIS A 271 6.53 13.70 17.21
N MET A 272 7.16 12.69 16.61
CA MET A 272 6.54 11.77 15.67
C MET A 272 6.20 10.45 16.36
N GLN A 273 5.28 9.64 15.82
CA GLN A 273 4.89 8.37 16.44
C GLN A 273 5.95 7.27 16.27
N PHE A 274 6.56 7.14 15.08
CA PHE A 274 7.64 6.18 14.82
C PHE A 274 8.85 6.85 14.14
N GLU A 275 10.06 6.32 14.34
CA GLU A 275 11.23 6.72 13.55
C GLU A 275 11.29 5.93 12.24
N PHE A 276 10.89 4.65 12.25
CA PHE A 276 10.97 3.80 11.07
C PHE A 276 9.76 2.89 10.93
N ILE A 277 9.27 2.73 9.70
CA ILE A 277 8.25 1.76 9.32
C ILE A 277 8.81 0.82 8.25
N ALA A 278 8.83 -0.47 8.57
CA ALA A 278 9.24 -1.56 7.69
C ALA A 278 8.07 -2.07 6.81
N GLY A 279 7.31 -1.16 6.21
CA GLY A 279 6.04 -1.41 5.51
C GLY A 279 6.12 -2.11 4.16
N VAL A 280 7.19 -2.85 3.91
CA VAL A 280 7.32 -3.80 2.80
C VAL A 280 6.55 -5.05 3.17
N PHE A 281 5.61 -5.46 2.33
CA PHE A 281 4.88 -6.70 2.56
C PHE A 281 5.80 -7.90 2.39
N THR A 282 5.62 -8.92 3.24
CA THR A 282 6.35 -10.16 3.09
C THR A 282 5.49 -11.39 3.36
N ALA A 283 5.74 -12.43 2.57
CA ALA A 283 5.19 -13.77 2.76
C ALA A 283 6.22 -14.76 3.35
N SER A 284 7.40 -14.28 3.78
CA SER A 284 8.51 -15.10 4.31
C SER A 284 9.25 -14.39 5.44
N ILE A 285 9.73 -15.17 6.42
CA ILE A 285 10.53 -14.63 7.52
C ILE A 285 11.97 -14.22 7.13
N ASP A 286 12.41 -14.61 5.93
CA ASP A 286 13.76 -14.32 5.44
C ASP A 286 13.88 -12.92 4.84
N ASN A 287 12.77 -12.25 4.55
CA ASN A 287 12.78 -10.89 4.04
C ASN A 287 13.07 -9.89 5.17
N LYS A 288 14.29 -9.33 5.16
CA LYS A 288 14.77 -8.40 6.19
C LYS A 288 15.22 -7.10 5.56
N ILE A 289 14.79 -5.99 6.14
CA ILE A 289 15.24 -4.64 5.78
C ILE A 289 16.43 -4.29 6.64
N ASN A 290 17.54 -3.90 6.00
CA ASN A 290 18.73 -3.46 6.71
C ASN A 290 18.58 -2.00 7.17
N VAL A 291 18.35 -1.82 8.47
CA VAL A 291 18.32 -0.51 9.14
C VAL A 291 19.39 -0.40 10.23
N ALA A 292 20.49 -1.12 10.06
CA ALA A 292 21.59 -1.13 11.01
C ALA A 292 22.42 0.15 10.95
N LYS A 293 23.24 0.36 11.98
CA LYS A 293 24.23 1.43 12.09
C LYS A 293 23.59 2.82 12.14
N ASN A 294 22.36 2.95 12.62
CA ASN A 294 21.69 4.22 12.83
C ASN A 294 21.73 4.63 14.31
N TRP A 295 21.61 5.93 14.57
CA TRP A 295 21.31 6.48 15.89
C TRP A 295 19.80 6.67 15.99
N TRP A 296 19.21 6.23 17.10
CA TRP A 296 17.77 6.20 17.34
C TRP A 296 17.32 7.15 18.45
N GLY A 297 18.14 8.15 18.81
CA GLY A 297 17.92 9.05 19.94
C GLY A 297 18.20 8.44 21.32
N THR A 298 18.37 7.12 21.41
CA THR A 298 18.64 6.40 22.66
C THR A 298 19.41 5.11 22.40
N PHE A 299 20.06 4.58 23.45
CA PHE A 299 20.68 3.24 23.46
C PHE A 299 19.82 2.19 24.18
N ASN A 300 18.65 2.58 24.69
CA ASN A 300 17.74 1.66 25.37
C ASN A 300 16.91 0.86 24.34
N VAL A 301 17.20 -0.43 24.24
CA VAL A 301 16.58 -1.38 23.30
C VAL A 301 15.06 -1.29 23.27
N THR A 302 14.39 -1.34 24.43
CA THR A 302 12.93 -1.31 24.51
C THR A 302 12.35 -0.02 23.94
N LYS A 303 13.02 1.13 24.15
CA LYS A 303 12.57 2.40 23.58
C LYS A 303 12.81 2.48 22.08
N ILE A 304 13.85 1.81 21.56
CA ILE A 304 14.12 1.74 20.11
C ILE A 304 13.05 0.88 19.44
N GLU A 305 12.73 -0.28 20.01
CA GLU A 305 11.69 -1.18 19.49
C GLU A 305 10.31 -0.51 19.50
N GLU A 306 9.95 0.25 20.54
CA GLU A 306 8.72 1.06 20.56
C GLU A 306 8.67 2.15 19.48
N ARG A 307 9.81 2.49 18.86
CA ARG A 307 9.96 3.53 17.83
C ARG A 307 10.08 2.96 16.42
N ILE A 308 10.14 1.64 16.27
CA ILE A 308 10.22 0.94 14.99
C ILE A 308 8.91 0.17 14.82
N PHE A 309 8.23 0.38 13.69
CA PHE A 309 7.04 -0.36 13.33
C PHE A 309 7.39 -1.43 12.29
N ASP A 310 7.40 -2.70 12.69
CA ASP A 310 7.86 -3.81 11.84
C ASP A 310 7.00 -5.08 11.96
N PHE A 311 7.55 -6.23 11.55
CA PHE A 311 6.92 -7.55 11.65
C PHE A 311 6.34 -7.86 13.06
N ASN A 312 6.92 -7.31 14.14
CA ASN A 312 6.42 -7.55 15.51
C ASN A 312 5.15 -6.77 15.82
N ASP A 313 4.90 -5.68 15.10
CA ASP A 313 3.66 -4.92 15.21
C ASP A 313 2.61 -5.50 14.26
N TRP A 314 2.99 -5.64 12.98
CA TRP A 314 2.18 -6.19 11.89
C TRP A 314 2.90 -7.34 11.20
N ASN A 315 2.40 -8.56 11.38
CA ASN A 315 3.01 -9.79 10.87
C ASN A 315 2.93 -9.97 9.34
N SER A 316 2.46 -8.95 8.62
CA SER A 316 2.49 -8.85 7.16
C SER A 316 3.65 -7.97 6.65
N TYR A 317 4.37 -7.27 7.54
CA TYR A 317 5.49 -6.36 7.22
C TYR A 317 6.84 -7.02 7.40
N ALA A 318 7.88 -6.53 6.73
CA ALA A 318 9.22 -7.12 6.82
C ALA A 318 9.92 -6.85 8.17
N PHE A 319 10.93 -7.65 8.49
CA PHE A 319 11.74 -7.45 9.70
C PHE A 319 12.68 -6.25 9.57
N ALA A 320 12.73 -5.40 10.59
CA ALA A 320 13.70 -4.32 10.67
C ALA A 320 14.98 -4.76 11.40
N ASN A 321 16.06 -5.03 10.65
CA ASN A 321 17.35 -5.34 11.26
C ASN A 321 18.09 -4.06 11.65
N TYR A 322 17.94 -3.62 12.90
CA TYR A 322 18.48 -2.35 13.40
C TYR A 322 19.85 -2.46 14.12
N THR A 323 20.35 -3.68 14.35
CA THR A 323 21.59 -3.94 15.08
C THR A 323 22.77 -4.19 14.12
N PRO A 324 23.98 -3.66 14.38
CA PRO A 324 24.38 -2.83 15.52
C PRO A 324 23.92 -1.36 15.40
N ILE A 325 23.84 -0.62 16.51
CA ILE A 325 23.45 0.81 16.54
C ILE A 325 24.63 1.76 16.77
N LEU A 326 24.47 3.06 16.51
CA LEU A 326 25.45 4.08 16.93
C LEU A 326 25.36 4.31 18.45
N ALA A 327 26.51 4.46 19.13
CA ALA A 327 26.58 4.68 20.57
C ALA A 327 26.17 6.10 21.02
N GLN A 328 26.39 7.09 20.15
CA GLN A 328 26.15 8.50 20.41
C GLN A 328 25.53 9.16 19.17
N GLU A 329 24.99 10.36 19.35
CA GLU A 329 24.45 11.22 18.31
C GLU A 329 25.56 11.81 17.42
N SER A 330 26.29 10.94 16.74
CA SER A 330 27.37 11.31 15.81
C SER A 330 27.54 10.23 14.74
N LEU A 331 27.70 10.66 13.48
CA LEU A 331 27.89 9.77 12.34
C LEU A 331 29.18 8.94 12.42
N ASP A 332 30.16 9.42 13.18
CA ASP A 332 31.45 8.77 13.41
C ASP A 332 31.52 8.01 14.75
N SER A 333 30.39 7.90 15.44
CA SER A 333 30.28 7.16 16.69
C SER A 333 30.63 5.67 16.52
N VAL A 334 31.14 5.09 17.59
CA VAL A 334 31.34 3.64 17.73
C VAL A 334 30.00 2.90 17.58
N LEU A 335 30.05 1.69 17.01
CA LEU A 335 28.91 0.81 16.85
C LEU A 335 28.79 -0.16 18.03
N ILE A 336 27.57 -0.31 18.54
CA ILE A 336 27.25 -1.23 19.64
C ILE A 336 26.35 -2.34 19.09
N PRO A 337 26.77 -3.62 19.14
CA PRO A 337 25.88 -4.73 18.88
C PRO A 337 24.86 -4.82 20.01
N ILE A 338 23.58 -4.85 19.67
CA ILE A 338 22.52 -5.15 20.61
C ILE A 338 22.14 -6.60 20.39
N GLU A 339 22.27 -7.40 21.44
CA GLU A 339 21.60 -8.69 21.54
C GLU A 339 20.22 -8.47 22.16
N PRO A 340 19.14 -8.99 21.54
CA PRO A 340 17.82 -8.95 22.17
C PRO A 340 17.90 -9.68 23.50
N LYS A 341 17.61 -8.99 24.61
CA LYS A 341 17.58 -9.63 25.92
C LYS A 341 16.39 -10.58 25.97
N GLU A 342 16.63 -11.86 26.29
CA GLU A 342 15.59 -12.77 26.76
C GLU A 342 14.98 -12.21 28.06
N SER A 343 13.95 -11.38 27.92
CA SER A 343 13.19 -10.91 29.07
C SER A 343 12.18 -11.98 29.47
N ALA A 344 12.16 -12.37 30.74
CA ALA A 344 11.13 -13.25 31.28
C ALA A 344 9.72 -12.71 30.94
N ILE A 345 8.86 -13.58 30.38
CA ILE A 345 7.49 -13.21 30.02
C ILE A 345 6.76 -12.67 31.24
N ASN A 346 6.24 -11.45 31.11
CA ASN A 346 5.33 -10.89 32.10
C ASN A 346 3.89 -11.07 31.64
N PHE A 347 3.24 -12.12 32.13
CA PHE A 347 1.84 -12.44 31.80
C PHE A 347 0.83 -11.37 32.22
N ASN A 348 1.22 -10.40 33.06
CA ASN A 348 0.36 -9.30 33.50
C ASN A 348 0.38 -8.09 32.55
N LYS A 349 1.26 -8.08 31.53
CA LYS A 349 1.28 -7.04 30.50
C LYS A 349 0.54 -7.53 29.24
N PRO A 350 0.03 -6.61 28.40
CA PRO A 350 -0.48 -6.99 27.08
C PRO A 350 0.59 -7.71 26.26
N PHE A 351 0.20 -8.77 25.58
CA PHE A 351 1.05 -9.57 24.69
C PHE A 351 1.02 -9.03 23.26
N GLY A 352 2.05 -9.41 22.50
CA GLY A 352 2.24 -9.09 21.10
C GLY A 352 3.67 -9.41 20.68
N GLY A 353 3.96 -9.29 19.39
CA GLY A 353 5.24 -9.62 18.80
C GLY A 353 5.44 -11.12 18.57
N ARG A 354 6.70 -11.53 18.51
CA ARG A 354 7.09 -12.90 18.16
C ARG A 354 7.32 -13.78 19.39
N LEU A 355 6.98 -15.06 19.25
CA LEU A 355 7.32 -16.14 20.17
C LEU A 355 8.28 -17.08 19.46
N ASP A 356 9.54 -17.08 19.87
CA ASP A 356 10.61 -17.98 19.42
C ASP A 356 10.93 -19.09 20.44
N TYR A 357 10.11 -19.20 21.49
CA TYR A 357 10.17 -20.24 22.52
C TYR A 357 8.76 -20.63 22.96
N ASP A 358 8.65 -21.79 23.62
CA ASP A 358 7.37 -22.34 24.05
C ASP A 358 6.73 -21.49 25.13
N VAL A 359 5.44 -21.20 24.97
CA VAL A 359 4.64 -20.43 25.91
C VAL A 359 3.37 -21.19 26.24
N THR A 360 2.98 -21.20 27.52
CA THR A 360 1.72 -21.78 27.96
C THR A 360 0.85 -20.72 28.64
N PHE A 361 -0.37 -20.52 28.12
CA PHE A 361 -1.40 -19.73 28.78
C PHE A 361 -2.24 -20.62 29.68
N GLU A 362 -2.16 -20.31 30.97
CA GLU A 362 -2.92 -20.97 32.03
C GLU A 362 -4.21 -20.20 32.34
N ARG A 363 -5.23 -20.92 32.81
CA ARG A 363 -6.50 -20.31 33.23
C ARG A 363 -6.26 -19.32 34.36
N ARG A 364 -6.87 -18.14 34.26
CA ARG A 364 -6.79 -17.09 35.28
C ARG A 364 -8.09 -16.30 35.35
N SER A 365 -8.21 -15.41 36.33
CA SER A 365 -9.43 -14.62 36.60
C SER A 365 -9.65 -13.46 35.63
N THR A 366 -8.62 -13.03 34.90
CA THR A 366 -8.68 -11.92 33.93
C THR A 366 -8.29 -12.39 32.54
N PRO A 367 -8.88 -11.87 31.46
CA PRO A 367 -8.46 -12.28 30.12
C PRO A 367 -7.02 -11.85 29.82
N TYR A 368 -6.30 -12.61 28.99
CA TYR A 368 -5.03 -12.14 28.39
C TYR A 368 -5.36 -11.13 27.30
N ILE A 369 -4.65 -10.00 27.30
CA ILE A 369 -4.87 -8.92 26.34
C ILE A 369 -3.79 -9.01 25.27
N ILE A 370 -4.19 -9.13 24.01
CA ILE A 370 -3.30 -9.11 22.84
C ILE A 370 -3.43 -7.73 22.18
N LYS A 371 -2.36 -6.94 22.25
CA LYS A 371 -2.35 -5.52 21.82
C LYS A 371 -1.74 -5.30 20.43
N SER A 372 -0.83 -6.17 20.01
CA SER A 372 -0.26 -6.21 18.65
C SER A 372 -0.21 -7.66 18.17
N ASP A 373 0.10 -7.86 16.89
CA ASP A 373 0.07 -9.20 16.29
C ASP A 373 0.94 -10.18 17.05
N LEU A 374 0.43 -11.39 17.22
CA LEU A 374 1.15 -12.48 17.87
C LEU A 374 1.63 -13.47 16.80
N THR A 375 2.94 -13.60 16.64
CA THR A 375 3.52 -14.56 15.70
C THR A 375 4.23 -15.69 16.43
N ILE A 376 3.86 -16.93 16.17
CA ILE A 376 4.54 -18.11 16.71
C ILE A 376 5.54 -18.57 15.65
N LEU A 377 6.84 -18.44 15.94
CA LEU A 377 7.91 -18.84 15.04
C LEU A 377 8.28 -20.32 15.22
N PRO A 378 8.68 -21.05 14.17
CA PRO A 378 9.20 -22.40 14.34
C PRO A 378 10.54 -22.38 15.11
N PRO A 379 10.81 -23.34 16.00
CA PRO A 379 10.00 -24.51 16.35
C PRO A 379 9.08 -24.30 17.57
N ALA A 380 8.80 -23.05 17.97
CA ALA A 380 8.05 -22.75 19.18
C ALA A 380 6.59 -23.23 19.13
N THR A 381 6.07 -23.61 20.29
CA THR A 381 4.68 -24.00 20.50
C THR A 381 3.97 -23.07 21.49
N LEU A 382 2.86 -22.48 21.08
CA LEU A 382 1.93 -21.81 21.99
C LEU A 382 0.87 -22.80 22.45
N THR A 383 0.82 -23.08 23.75
CA THR A 383 -0.21 -23.92 24.38
C THR A 383 -1.23 -23.07 25.12
N ILE A 384 -2.52 -23.25 24.83
CA ILE A 384 -3.61 -22.57 25.54
C ILE A 384 -4.45 -23.61 26.27
N LYS A 385 -4.52 -23.50 27.60
CA LYS A 385 -5.26 -24.44 28.46
C LYS A 385 -6.77 -24.13 28.51
N ALA A 386 -7.56 -25.12 28.93
CA ALA A 386 -9.01 -25.00 29.07
C ALA A 386 -9.43 -23.83 29.98
N GLY A 387 -10.49 -23.13 29.57
CA GLY A 387 -11.05 -21.98 30.29
C GLY A 387 -10.21 -20.69 30.24
N VAL A 388 -9.21 -20.61 29.37
CA VAL A 388 -8.49 -19.36 29.09
C VAL A 388 -9.34 -18.42 28.24
N GLU A 389 -9.35 -17.14 28.60
CA GLU A 389 -9.94 -16.06 27.80
C GLU A 389 -8.83 -15.18 27.21
N LEU A 390 -8.89 -14.94 25.90
CA LEU A 390 -8.05 -14.01 25.17
C LEU A 390 -8.92 -12.87 24.63
N GLU A 391 -8.48 -11.63 24.84
CA GLU A 391 -9.08 -10.44 24.26
C GLU A 391 -8.11 -9.72 23.32
N PHE A 392 -8.57 -9.42 22.11
CA PHE A 392 -7.76 -8.82 21.06
C PHE A 392 -8.14 -7.38 20.80
N TYR A 393 -7.14 -6.54 20.56
CA TYR A 393 -7.38 -5.23 19.96
C TYR A 393 -7.86 -5.40 18.52
N ALA A 394 -8.61 -4.42 18.02
CA ALA A 394 -9.10 -4.49 16.65
C ALA A 394 -7.96 -4.51 15.63
N SER A 395 -8.17 -5.18 14.50
CA SER A 395 -7.17 -5.43 13.46
C SER A 395 -5.91 -6.20 13.88
N VAL A 396 -5.88 -6.83 15.06
CA VAL A 396 -4.76 -7.65 15.56
C VAL A 396 -5.06 -9.12 15.40
N GLY A 397 -4.14 -9.90 14.85
CA GLY A 397 -4.31 -11.34 14.61
C GLY A 397 -3.20 -12.22 15.18
N ILE A 398 -3.38 -13.54 15.02
CA ILE A 398 -2.35 -14.54 15.32
C ILE A 398 -1.84 -15.13 14.00
N LEU A 399 -0.51 -15.17 13.82
CA LEU A 399 0.15 -15.91 12.75
C LEU A 399 0.91 -17.11 13.33
N VAL A 400 0.54 -18.31 12.90
CA VAL A 400 1.09 -19.57 13.40
C VAL A 400 2.01 -20.16 12.33
N LEU A 401 3.32 -19.97 12.50
CA LEU A 401 4.37 -20.60 11.67
C LEU A 401 4.99 -21.81 12.38
N GLY A 402 5.18 -21.73 13.69
CA GLY A 402 5.44 -22.85 14.61
C GLY A 402 4.14 -23.60 14.94
N ASP A 403 3.88 -23.97 16.19
CA ASP A 403 2.67 -24.73 16.56
C ASP A 403 1.73 -24.01 17.53
N LEU A 404 0.42 -24.23 17.37
CA LEU A 404 -0.62 -23.76 18.30
C LEU A 404 -1.47 -24.94 18.78
N VAL A 405 -1.44 -25.19 20.08
CA VAL A 405 -2.21 -26.23 20.76
C VAL A 405 -3.22 -25.59 21.70
N ALA A 406 -4.46 -25.45 21.25
CA ALA A 406 -5.57 -24.99 22.08
C ALA A 406 -6.36 -26.19 22.61
N ALA A 407 -6.16 -26.50 23.90
CA ALA A 407 -6.72 -27.68 24.57
C ALA A 407 -7.87 -27.28 25.50
N GLY A 408 -8.99 -26.85 24.92
CA GLY A 408 -10.23 -26.56 25.64
C GLY A 408 -11.06 -27.82 25.93
N THR A 409 -12.07 -27.68 26.79
CA THR A 409 -13.08 -28.72 27.01
C THR A 409 -14.48 -28.15 26.82
N VAL A 410 -15.48 -29.00 26.57
CA VAL A 410 -16.88 -28.55 26.40
C VAL A 410 -17.37 -27.77 27.63
N ASP A 411 -16.95 -28.17 28.83
CA ASP A 411 -17.31 -27.51 30.10
C ASP A 411 -16.49 -26.24 30.38
N SER A 412 -15.33 -26.08 29.75
CA SER A 412 -14.43 -24.94 29.93
C SER A 412 -13.76 -24.59 28.59
N PRO A 413 -14.54 -24.06 27.65
CA PRO A 413 -14.03 -23.72 26.33
C PRO A 413 -13.02 -22.57 26.42
N ILE A 414 -12.10 -22.50 25.47
CA ILE A 414 -11.23 -21.34 25.29
C ILE A 414 -12.02 -20.26 24.57
N ILE A 415 -11.95 -19.01 25.03
CA ILE A 415 -12.70 -17.90 24.45
C ILE A 415 -11.73 -16.89 23.84
N MET A 416 -11.94 -16.56 22.56
CA MET A 416 -11.20 -15.53 21.83
C MET A 416 -12.19 -14.49 21.31
N ARG A 417 -12.06 -13.24 21.76
CA ARG A 417 -13.03 -12.16 21.46
C ARG A 417 -12.34 -10.80 21.38
N PRO A 418 -12.98 -9.77 20.80
CA PRO A 418 -12.45 -8.41 20.89
C PRO A 418 -12.46 -7.87 22.33
N VAL A 419 -11.59 -6.92 22.64
CA VAL A 419 -11.55 -6.21 23.93
C VAL A 419 -12.84 -5.42 24.17
N ASN A 420 -13.41 -5.58 25.36
CA ASN A 420 -14.71 -5.01 25.73
C ASN A 420 -14.56 -3.55 26.22
N SER A 421 -14.55 -2.57 25.32
CA SER A 421 -14.18 -1.20 25.69
C SER A 421 -15.36 -0.29 26.07
N LYS A 422 -15.57 -0.07 27.38
CA LYS A 422 -16.29 1.12 27.91
C LYS A 422 -15.51 2.43 27.70
N ASP A 423 -14.22 2.36 27.37
CA ASP A 423 -13.33 3.48 27.04
C ASP A 423 -13.62 4.08 25.64
N ASN A 424 -14.43 3.41 24.82
CA ASN A 424 -14.93 3.95 23.55
C ASN A 424 -15.95 5.09 23.72
N ARG A 425 -16.42 5.42 24.94
CA ARG A 425 -17.38 6.52 25.14
C ARG A 425 -16.80 7.92 25.00
N GLN A 426 -15.48 8.12 25.14
CA GLN A 426 -14.84 9.37 24.70
C GLN A 426 -14.56 9.38 23.18
N ARG A 427 -14.67 8.23 22.50
CA ARG A 427 -14.47 8.06 21.04
C ARG A 427 -15.74 8.27 20.22
N ILE A 428 -16.93 8.07 20.80
CA ILE A 428 -18.23 8.27 20.10
C ILE A 428 -18.58 9.75 19.88
N LYS A 429 -17.97 10.71 20.60
CA LYS A 429 -18.27 12.15 20.40
C LYS A 429 -17.74 12.74 19.08
N ARG A 430 -16.96 12.00 18.27
CA ARG A 430 -16.53 12.44 16.93
C ARG A 430 -17.41 11.92 15.79
N LYS A 431 -18.25 10.90 16.01
CA LYS A 431 -19.08 10.30 14.94
C LYS A 431 -20.25 11.17 14.47
N ASP A 432 -20.68 12.14 15.29
CA ASP A 432 -21.73 13.07 14.89
C ASP A 432 -21.23 14.21 13.96
N ILE A 433 -19.93 14.30 13.70
CA ILE A 433 -19.37 15.32 12.78
C ILE A 433 -19.46 14.88 11.30
N TYR A 434 -19.40 13.58 11.01
CA TYR A 434 -19.68 13.04 9.66
C TYR A 434 -21.18 12.88 9.38
N SER A 435 -22.03 13.10 10.40
CA SER A 435 -23.49 13.21 10.27
C SER A 435 -23.96 14.66 10.09
N LYS A 436 -23.09 15.58 9.65
CA LYS A 436 -23.59 16.78 8.95
C LYS A 436 -24.16 16.33 7.62
N THR A 437 -25.46 16.01 7.64
CA THR A 437 -26.42 16.21 6.56
C THR A 437 -25.75 16.50 5.21
N LEU A 438 -25.44 15.45 4.45
CA LEU A 438 -25.37 15.53 2.99
C LEU A 438 -26.62 16.29 2.57
N LYS A 439 -26.44 17.54 2.12
CA LYS A 439 -27.57 18.36 1.68
C LYS A 439 -28.18 17.63 0.49
N ALA A 440 -29.50 17.70 0.35
CA ALA A 440 -30.23 17.05 -0.74
C ALA A 440 -29.81 17.49 -2.16
N ASN A 441 -28.86 18.42 -2.30
CA ASN A 441 -28.22 18.80 -3.56
C ASN A 441 -26.92 18.03 -3.87
N ASP A 442 -26.41 17.18 -2.97
CA ASP A 442 -25.31 16.24 -3.19
C ASP A 442 -25.83 14.89 -3.72
N ILE A 443 -26.66 14.90 -4.76
CA ILE A 443 -26.98 13.67 -5.47
C ILE A 443 -25.68 13.21 -6.13
N GLY A 444 -25.06 12.20 -5.53
CA GLY A 444 -23.76 11.68 -5.90
C GLY A 444 -23.69 11.39 -7.39
N ASN A 445 -22.52 11.62 -7.98
CA ASN A 445 -22.17 11.21 -9.33
C ASN A 445 -22.15 9.70 -9.53
N VAL A 446 -22.64 8.89 -8.58
CA VAL A 446 -22.59 7.42 -8.59
C VAL A 446 -23.95 6.83 -8.18
N ARG A 447 -24.40 5.78 -8.86
CA ARG A 447 -25.58 4.99 -8.48
C ARG A 447 -25.40 3.50 -8.81
N LEU A 448 -26.21 2.65 -8.14
CA LEU A 448 -26.34 1.22 -8.45
C LEU A 448 -27.69 0.97 -9.13
N CYS A 449 -27.68 0.26 -10.25
CA CYS A 449 -28.86 0.03 -11.07
C CYS A 449 -28.97 -1.41 -11.60
N TYR A 450 -30.16 -2.00 -11.57
CA TYR A 450 -30.39 -3.37 -12.05
C TYR A 450 -31.42 -3.48 -13.19
N THR A 451 -32.12 -2.38 -13.54
CA THR A 451 -33.08 -2.32 -14.65
C THR A 451 -32.66 -1.29 -15.69
N GLU A 452 -33.20 -1.35 -16.90
CA GLU A 452 -32.90 -0.36 -17.95
C GLU A 452 -33.32 1.07 -17.56
N THR A 453 -34.41 1.23 -16.79
CA THR A 453 -34.95 2.54 -16.42
C THR A 453 -34.39 3.12 -15.12
N CYS A 454 -33.74 2.30 -14.28
CA CYS A 454 -33.16 2.67 -12.99
C CYS A 454 -34.10 3.46 -12.04
N GLU A 455 -35.43 3.40 -12.24
CA GLU A 455 -36.40 4.24 -11.53
C GLU A 455 -36.43 3.99 -10.01
N GLU A 456 -36.04 2.78 -9.58
CA GLU A 456 -36.05 2.37 -8.17
C GLU A 456 -34.87 2.93 -7.37
N ALA A 457 -33.75 3.27 -8.04
CA ALA A 457 -32.58 3.89 -7.41
C ALA A 457 -32.86 5.30 -6.87
N LEU A 458 -33.92 5.97 -7.37
CA LEU A 458 -34.37 7.28 -6.90
C LEU A 458 -35.35 7.20 -5.72
N ARG A 459 -35.96 6.02 -5.48
CA ARG A 459 -37.04 5.84 -4.48
C ARG A 459 -36.57 5.15 -3.20
N SER A 460 -35.51 4.37 -3.26
CA SER A 460 -34.90 3.73 -2.10
C SER A 460 -33.37 3.73 -2.23
N LYS A 461 -32.64 3.74 -1.10
CA LYS A 461 -31.19 3.50 -1.13
C LYS A 461 -30.96 2.07 -1.62
N GLN A 462 -30.80 1.92 -2.94
CA GLN A 462 -30.52 0.65 -3.58
C GLN A 462 -29.21 0.07 -3.01
N LYS A 463 -29.27 -1.17 -2.55
CA LYS A 463 -28.14 -1.84 -1.91
C LYS A 463 -27.22 -2.51 -2.94
N ASP A 464 -27.77 -2.89 -4.08
CA ASP A 464 -27.06 -3.69 -5.07
C ASP A 464 -27.47 -3.34 -6.51
N GLY A 465 -26.54 -3.51 -7.44
CA GLY A 465 -26.77 -3.22 -8.85
C GLY A 465 -25.49 -2.97 -9.63
N PHE A 466 -25.64 -2.74 -10.93
CA PHE A 466 -24.58 -2.29 -11.81
C PHE A 466 -24.23 -0.83 -11.55
N LEU A 467 -22.93 -0.54 -11.52
CA LEU A 467 -22.39 0.78 -11.28
C LEU A 467 -22.59 1.70 -12.48
N GLU A 468 -23.19 2.86 -12.23
CA GLU A 468 -23.30 3.94 -13.19
C GLU A 468 -22.81 5.27 -12.59
N ILE A 469 -22.14 6.06 -13.42
CA ILE A 469 -21.60 7.38 -13.06
C ILE A 469 -22.32 8.48 -13.86
N PHE A 470 -22.61 9.60 -13.22
CA PHE A 470 -23.24 10.74 -13.89
C PHE A 470 -22.22 11.58 -14.65
N ASN A 471 -22.35 11.66 -15.97
CA ASN A 471 -21.51 12.52 -16.80
C ASN A 471 -22.12 13.93 -16.88
N GLN A 472 -21.47 14.91 -16.25
CA GLN A 472 -21.94 16.30 -16.22
C GLN A 472 -21.95 16.98 -17.60
N THR A 473 -21.12 16.54 -18.54
CA THR A 473 -21.02 17.16 -19.88
C THR A 473 -22.16 16.71 -20.79
N THR A 474 -22.53 15.42 -20.73
CA THR A 474 -23.63 14.87 -21.53
C THR A 474 -24.98 14.89 -20.80
N LEU A 475 -24.97 15.12 -19.48
CA LEU A 475 -26.13 15.03 -18.58
C LEU A 475 -26.79 13.63 -18.59
N GLU A 476 -25.98 12.59 -18.81
CA GLU A 476 -26.42 11.19 -18.90
C GLU A 476 -25.71 10.32 -17.86
N TRP A 477 -26.37 9.23 -17.46
CA TRP A 477 -25.75 8.19 -16.64
C TRP A 477 -25.04 7.17 -17.52
N VAL A 478 -23.79 6.87 -17.17
CA VAL A 478 -22.88 6.06 -17.95
C VAL A 478 -22.52 4.79 -17.17
N PRO A 479 -22.75 3.57 -17.70
CA PRO A 479 -22.28 2.35 -17.08
C PRO A 479 -20.75 2.30 -17.01
N VAL A 480 -20.24 1.72 -15.92
CA VAL A 480 -18.80 1.53 -15.72
C VAL A 480 -18.42 0.11 -16.08
N CYS A 481 -17.46 -0.02 -17.00
CA CYS A 481 -16.82 -1.29 -17.35
C CYS A 481 -15.32 -1.20 -17.14
N ASP A 482 -14.80 -2.02 -16.23
CA ASP A 482 -13.37 -2.08 -15.94
C ASP A 482 -12.99 -3.46 -15.39
N ASP A 483 -12.27 -4.25 -16.20
CA ASP A 483 -11.84 -5.59 -15.81
C ASP A 483 -10.94 -5.62 -14.57
N ARG A 484 -10.37 -4.48 -14.19
CA ARG A 484 -9.44 -4.32 -13.09
C ARG A 484 -10.01 -3.44 -11.95
N PHE A 485 -11.30 -3.13 -11.96
CA PHE A 485 -11.99 -2.47 -10.85
C PHE A 485 -11.86 -3.30 -9.57
N THR A 486 -11.41 -2.75 -8.45
CA THR A 486 -11.13 -3.55 -7.24
C THR A 486 -12.24 -3.50 -6.21
N GLU A 487 -12.18 -4.35 -5.19
CA GLU A 487 -13.12 -4.29 -4.05
C GLU A 487 -13.00 -2.97 -3.29
N PHE A 488 -11.80 -2.40 -3.16
CA PHE A 488 -11.59 -1.05 -2.59
C PHE A 488 -12.37 0.04 -3.33
N ASN A 489 -12.45 -0.04 -4.66
CA ASN A 489 -13.31 0.88 -5.41
C ASN A 489 -14.79 0.70 -5.04
N ALA A 490 -15.24 -0.55 -4.84
CA ALA A 490 -16.61 -0.84 -4.42
C ALA A 490 -16.89 -0.38 -2.98
N GLU A 491 -15.91 -0.46 -2.08
CA GLU A 491 -16.02 0.04 -0.71
C GLU A 491 -16.26 1.55 -0.66
N VAL A 492 -15.50 2.32 -1.46
CA VAL A 492 -15.70 3.77 -1.62
C VAL A 492 -17.10 4.06 -2.19
N VAL A 493 -17.55 3.31 -3.19
CA VAL A 493 -18.91 3.46 -3.75
C VAL A 493 -19.98 3.18 -2.70
N CYS A 494 -19.90 2.07 -1.97
CA CYS A 494 -20.87 1.73 -0.94
C CYS A 494 -20.91 2.76 0.18
N GLN A 495 -19.76 3.27 0.60
CA GLN A 495 -19.68 4.35 1.58
C GLN A 495 -20.27 5.65 1.05
N GLN A 496 -20.00 6.02 -0.21
CA GLN A 496 -20.55 7.21 -0.86
C GLN A 496 -22.08 7.15 -0.93
N LEU A 497 -22.67 5.95 -1.09
CA LEU A 497 -24.12 5.71 -1.03
C LEU A 497 -24.68 5.66 0.42
N GLY A 498 -23.79 5.67 1.41
CA GLY A 498 -24.10 5.69 2.84
C GLY A 498 -24.35 4.31 3.46
N PHE A 499 -23.79 3.26 2.85
CA PHE A 499 -23.66 1.91 3.40
C PHE A 499 -22.32 1.72 4.10
N SER A 500 -22.13 0.56 4.75
CA SER A 500 -20.84 0.21 5.36
C SER A 500 -19.84 -0.25 4.29
N ARG A 501 -18.54 -0.01 4.54
CA ARG A 501 -17.42 -0.52 3.72
C ARG A 501 -17.16 -2.02 3.95
N LEU A 502 -17.66 -2.60 5.04
CA LEU A 502 -17.31 -3.98 5.44
C LEU A 502 -18.04 -5.05 4.63
N ASN A 503 -19.36 -4.96 4.49
CA ASN A 503 -20.14 -5.96 3.77
C ASN A 503 -20.30 -5.54 2.31
N VAL A 504 -19.22 -5.63 1.54
CA VAL A 504 -19.18 -5.27 0.12
C VAL A 504 -18.82 -6.49 -0.70
N HIS A 505 -19.55 -6.71 -1.79
CA HIS A 505 -19.23 -7.74 -2.75
C HIS A 505 -19.18 -7.15 -4.16
N LEU A 506 -18.07 -7.42 -4.84
CA LEU A 506 -17.85 -7.04 -6.22
C LEU A 506 -18.03 -8.26 -7.13
N LYS A 507 -18.83 -8.11 -8.17
CA LYS A 507 -18.94 -9.07 -9.26
C LYS A 507 -18.77 -8.37 -10.60
N ARG A 508 -18.10 -9.05 -11.54
CA ARG A 508 -18.02 -8.63 -12.94
C ARG A 508 -18.85 -9.57 -13.78
N GLY A 509 -19.54 -9.04 -14.79
CA GLY A 509 -20.38 -9.85 -15.67
C GLY A 509 -20.98 -9.06 -16.80
N ASN A 510 -21.84 -9.74 -17.55
CA ASN A 510 -22.64 -9.13 -18.61
C ASN A 510 -23.90 -8.46 -18.05
N ARG A 511 -24.34 -7.41 -18.72
CA ARG A 511 -25.58 -6.70 -18.41
C ARG A 511 -26.63 -6.98 -19.49
N LEU A 512 -27.46 -7.99 -19.25
CA LEU A 512 -28.40 -8.54 -20.25
C LEU A 512 -29.63 -7.66 -20.52
N ASP A 513 -29.92 -6.68 -19.65
CA ASP A 513 -31.06 -5.76 -19.74
C ASP A 513 -30.84 -4.61 -20.73
N MET A 514 -29.60 -4.30 -21.11
CA MET A 514 -29.31 -3.17 -22.01
C MET A 514 -29.01 -3.68 -23.42
N GLY A 515 -29.79 -3.32 -24.45
CA GLY A 515 -29.52 -3.72 -25.84
C GLY A 515 -28.31 -3.02 -26.52
N PRO A 516 -27.87 -3.50 -27.70
CA PRO A 516 -26.73 -2.90 -28.44
C PRO A 516 -26.97 -1.43 -28.84
N THR A 517 -28.22 -1.04 -29.06
CA THR A 517 -28.62 0.36 -29.36
C THR A 517 -28.53 1.29 -28.14
N SER A 518 -28.71 0.78 -26.93
CA SER A 518 -28.63 1.56 -25.68
C SER A 518 -27.18 1.83 -25.28
N ILE A 519 -26.27 0.90 -25.59
CA ILE A 519 -24.85 0.99 -25.25
C ILE A 519 -24.04 1.75 -26.31
N SER A 520 -24.43 1.71 -27.59
CA SER A 520 -23.77 2.44 -28.69
C SER A 520 -23.83 3.97 -28.59
N ARG A 521 -24.71 4.53 -27.73
CA ARG A 521 -24.75 5.98 -27.43
C ARG A 521 -23.82 6.39 -26.29
N VAL A 522 -23.46 5.45 -25.42
CA VAL A 522 -22.56 5.66 -24.29
C VAL A 522 -21.14 5.60 -24.81
N LYS A 523 -20.66 6.72 -25.35
CA LYS A 523 -19.47 6.69 -26.17
C LYS A 523 -18.20 6.46 -25.35
N PHE A 524 -17.94 7.16 -24.23
CA PHE A 524 -16.67 6.97 -23.50
C PHE A 524 -16.79 7.39 -22.02
N TRP A 525 -16.38 6.50 -21.11
CA TRP A 525 -15.81 6.90 -19.82
C TRP A 525 -14.30 6.99 -20.01
N PRO A 526 -13.65 8.15 -19.85
CA PRO A 526 -12.29 8.31 -20.35
C PRO A 526 -11.23 7.58 -19.50
N GLU A 527 -11.47 7.35 -18.20
CA GLU A 527 -10.38 7.04 -17.27
C GLU A 527 -10.77 6.04 -16.18
N SER A 528 -10.13 4.88 -16.15
CA SER A 528 -10.22 3.94 -15.02
C SER A 528 -9.71 4.60 -13.74
N LEU A 529 -10.38 4.41 -12.61
CA LEU A 529 -10.00 4.94 -11.31
C LEU A 529 -9.42 3.82 -10.43
N GLN A 530 -8.40 4.14 -9.65
CA GLN A 530 -7.81 3.24 -8.65
C GLN A 530 -7.95 3.88 -7.27
N CYS A 531 -8.88 3.35 -6.48
CA CYS A 531 -9.04 3.78 -5.09
C CYS A 531 -8.10 3.01 -4.17
N SER A 532 -7.75 3.66 -3.05
CA SER A 532 -7.08 3.06 -1.90
C SER A 532 -8.06 2.52 -0.86
N GLY A 533 -9.36 2.83 -0.98
CA GLY A 533 -10.43 2.41 -0.07
C GLY A 533 -10.76 3.46 1.01
N HIS A 534 -9.94 4.51 1.12
CA HIS A 534 -10.06 5.55 2.14
C HIS A 534 -10.78 6.80 1.67
N GLU A 535 -10.87 6.98 0.36
CA GLU A 535 -11.54 8.09 -0.29
C GLU A 535 -13.01 8.16 0.15
N THR A 536 -13.55 9.37 0.22
CA THR A 536 -14.97 9.56 0.59
C THR A 536 -15.89 9.43 -0.61
N ARG A 537 -15.33 9.63 -1.80
CA ARG A 537 -16.04 9.61 -3.08
C ARG A 537 -15.17 8.98 -4.15
N LEU A 538 -15.81 8.35 -5.14
CA LEU A 538 -15.10 7.67 -6.22
C LEU A 538 -14.27 8.64 -7.09
N ASP A 539 -14.69 9.89 -7.25
CA ASP A 539 -14.00 10.92 -8.04
C ASP A 539 -12.73 11.48 -7.37
N GLU A 540 -12.50 11.17 -6.09
CA GLU A 540 -11.26 11.51 -5.38
C GLU A 540 -10.15 10.48 -5.62
N CYS A 541 -10.47 9.33 -6.23
CA CYS A 541 -9.50 8.28 -6.49
C CYS A 541 -8.59 8.63 -7.66
N ASP A 542 -7.34 8.18 -7.61
CA ASP A 542 -6.36 8.47 -8.64
C ASP A 542 -6.73 7.80 -9.97
N ILE A 543 -6.39 8.49 -11.07
CA ILE A 543 -6.52 7.93 -12.42
C ILE A 543 -5.50 6.81 -12.58
N ARG A 544 -6.00 5.66 -13.02
CA ARG A 544 -5.21 4.45 -13.20
C ARG A 544 -4.48 4.46 -14.53
N LEU A 545 -3.29 5.06 -14.54
CA LEU A 545 -2.41 5.16 -15.72
C LEU A 545 -1.74 3.83 -16.11
N ASN A 546 -2.10 2.72 -15.44
CA ASN A 546 -1.40 1.44 -15.52
C ASN A 546 -1.90 0.44 -16.59
N GLY A 547 -2.63 0.88 -17.63
CA GLY A 547 -3.20 0.02 -18.68
C GLY A 547 -2.38 -0.02 -19.98
N TYR A 548 -2.11 -1.21 -20.50
CA TYR A 548 -1.59 -1.39 -21.86
C TYR A 548 -2.73 -1.32 -22.88
N GLY A 549 -2.59 -0.45 -23.89
CA GLY A 549 -3.03 -0.72 -25.26
C GLY A 549 -4.52 -0.99 -25.51
N ASN A 550 -5.41 -0.07 -25.12
CA ASN A 550 -6.61 0.35 -25.87
C ASN A 550 -7.51 1.20 -24.97
N TYR A 551 -7.42 2.52 -25.10
CA TYR A 551 -8.19 3.49 -24.29
C TYR A 551 -9.64 3.65 -24.76
N SER A 552 -10.23 2.59 -25.30
CA SER A 552 -11.68 2.51 -25.49
C SER A 552 -12.26 1.73 -24.33
N HIS A 553 -12.37 2.37 -23.16
CA HIS A 553 -13.14 1.85 -22.01
C HIS A 553 -14.65 2.02 -22.22
N GLY A 554 -15.11 1.66 -23.43
CA GLY A 554 -16.53 1.53 -23.73
C GLY A 554 -17.01 0.18 -23.21
N CYS A 555 -18.17 0.17 -22.56
CA CYS A 555 -18.84 -1.08 -22.27
C CYS A 555 -19.21 -1.78 -23.58
N GLN A 556 -18.75 -3.02 -23.78
CA GLN A 556 -19.24 -3.86 -24.86
C GLN A 556 -20.55 -4.53 -24.43
N PHE A 557 -21.55 -4.58 -25.31
CA PHE A 557 -22.86 -5.19 -25.00
C PHE A 557 -22.75 -6.66 -24.57
N ASP A 558 -21.86 -7.41 -25.20
CA ASP A 558 -21.54 -8.81 -24.90
C ASP A 558 -20.33 -8.96 -23.94
N GLY A 559 -19.82 -7.84 -23.42
CA GLY A 559 -18.66 -7.82 -22.52
C GLY A 559 -18.99 -8.32 -21.13
N ASN A 560 -18.01 -8.99 -20.49
CA ASN A 560 -18.11 -9.46 -19.10
C ASN A 560 -17.51 -8.47 -18.09
N SER A 561 -17.40 -7.20 -18.49
CA SER A 561 -16.64 -6.15 -17.79
C SER A 561 -17.52 -5.24 -16.94
N PHE A 562 -18.86 -5.39 -16.97
CA PHE A 562 -19.75 -4.54 -16.17
C PHE A 562 -19.55 -4.79 -14.69
N ILE A 563 -19.52 -3.71 -13.93
CA ILE A 563 -19.30 -3.73 -12.50
C ILE A 563 -20.63 -3.85 -11.77
N TYR A 564 -20.83 -4.95 -11.06
CA TYR A 564 -21.96 -5.16 -10.16
C TYR A 564 -21.47 -5.12 -8.72
N ILE A 565 -22.08 -4.26 -7.91
CA ILE A 565 -21.72 -4.05 -6.51
C ILE A 565 -22.93 -4.43 -5.65
N TYR A 566 -22.67 -5.11 -4.54
CA TYR A 566 -23.62 -5.31 -3.45
C TYR A 566 -23.05 -4.66 -2.18
N CYS A 567 -23.85 -3.79 -1.58
CA CYS A 567 -23.60 -3.10 -0.32
C CYS A 567 -24.54 -3.65 0.76
N GLY A 568 -23.97 -4.27 1.79
CA GLY A 568 -24.70 -4.86 2.89
C GLY A 568 -25.52 -3.86 3.71
N SER A 569 -26.51 -4.37 4.43
CA SER A 569 -27.58 -3.58 5.03
C SER A 569 -27.28 -2.87 6.34
N GLU A 570 -26.06 -2.93 6.87
CA GLU A 570 -25.80 -2.56 8.27
C GLU A 570 -24.84 -1.39 8.44
N LYS A 571 -25.34 -0.31 9.07
CA LYS A 571 -24.55 0.77 9.69
C LYS A 571 -24.02 0.38 11.09
N LYS A 572 -24.27 -0.85 11.55
CA LYS A 572 -24.17 -1.24 12.96
C LYS A 572 -22.77 -1.69 13.40
N PHE A 573 -21.92 -2.09 12.47
CA PHE A 573 -20.59 -2.57 12.82
C PHE A 573 -19.61 -1.42 12.67
N ASP A 574 -19.20 -0.88 13.82
CA ASP A 574 -18.02 -0.04 13.84
C ASP A 574 -16.83 -0.92 13.41
N GLU A 575 -15.98 -0.42 12.52
CA GLU A 575 -14.73 -1.11 12.11
C GLU A 575 -13.82 -1.42 13.33
N ASP A 576 -14.14 -0.84 14.49
CA ASP A 576 -13.44 -0.99 15.76
C ASP A 576 -13.79 -2.24 16.59
N GLU A 577 -14.66 -3.15 16.13
CA GLU A 577 -15.05 -4.34 16.90
C GLU A 577 -14.42 -5.66 16.43
N TYR A 578 -13.78 -5.70 15.25
CA TYR A 578 -13.23 -6.94 14.71
C TYR A 578 -11.73 -7.06 14.91
N TRP A 579 -11.29 -8.24 15.34
CA TRP A 579 -9.87 -8.61 15.37
C TRP A 579 -9.50 -9.50 14.18
N GLY A 580 -8.21 -9.77 13.99
CA GLY A 580 -7.65 -10.40 12.79
C GLY A 580 -8.02 -11.86 12.55
N GLY A 581 -8.32 -12.64 13.59
CA GLY A 581 -8.44 -14.09 13.49
C GLY A 581 -7.08 -14.81 13.60
N ILE A 582 -7.08 -16.10 13.27
CA ILE A 582 -5.91 -16.98 13.38
C ILE A 582 -5.51 -17.48 11.99
N ARG A 583 -4.27 -17.23 11.59
CA ARG A 583 -3.70 -17.68 10.32
C ARG A 583 -2.66 -18.77 10.56
N PHE A 584 -2.84 -19.92 9.93
CA PHE A 584 -1.89 -21.03 9.91
C PHE A 584 -1.22 -21.07 8.55
N ALA A 585 0.10 -20.92 8.52
CA ALA A 585 0.88 -20.91 7.30
C ALA A 585 2.23 -21.60 7.51
N ASN A 586 2.94 -21.94 6.44
CA ASN A 586 4.34 -22.37 6.54
C ASN A 586 5.25 -21.14 6.62
N PRO A 587 6.44 -21.25 7.26
CA PRO A 587 7.39 -20.13 7.41
C PRO A 587 8.00 -19.63 6.09
N GLY A 588 7.92 -20.44 5.02
CA GLY A 588 8.37 -20.10 3.68
C GLY A 588 7.45 -20.74 2.63
N PHE A 589 7.67 -20.37 1.37
CA PHE A 589 6.85 -20.81 0.24
C PHE A 589 7.24 -22.20 -0.31
N GLU A 590 8.40 -22.72 0.10
CA GLU A 590 8.88 -24.01 -0.34
C GLU A 590 8.32 -25.15 0.48
N HIS A 591 7.87 -26.18 -0.23
CA HIS A 591 7.49 -27.43 0.39
C HIS A 591 8.72 -28.32 0.63
N LYS A 592 9.21 -28.38 1.87
CA LYS A 592 10.14 -29.45 2.29
C LYS A 592 9.37 -30.76 2.36
N ILE A 593 9.51 -31.60 1.33
CA ILE A 593 8.95 -32.97 1.33
C ILE A 593 9.78 -33.80 2.31
N GLU A 594 9.56 -33.63 3.62
CA GLU A 594 9.98 -34.64 4.59
C GLU A 594 9.05 -35.83 4.49
N GLY A 595 9.47 -36.81 3.69
CA GLY A 595 8.86 -38.14 3.63
C GLY A 595 7.57 -38.20 2.82
N PHE A 596 7.67 -38.78 1.61
CA PHE A 596 6.55 -39.55 1.08
C PHE A 596 6.26 -40.69 2.09
N HIS A 597 5.41 -40.45 3.08
CA HIS A 597 4.80 -41.54 3.81
C HIS A 597 3.79 -42.22 2.87
N ILE A 598 4.11 -43.49 2.63
CA ILE A 598 3.39 -44.46 1.83
C ILE A 598 1.89 -44.36 2.14
N PRO A 599 0.99 -44.46 1.14
CA PRO A 599 -0.47 -44.43 1.30
C PRO A 599 -0.99 -45.73 1.94
N THR A 600 -0.42 -46.12 3.08
CA THR A 600 -0.88 -47.20 3.94
C THR A 600 -1.14 -46.64 5.32
N LYS A 601 -2.37 -46.12 5.54
CA LYS A 601 -3.06 -46.06 6.84
C LYS A 601 -2.29 -45.49 8.06
N SER A 602 -1.37 -44.54 7.93
CA SER A 602 -1.00 -43.67 9.06
C SER A 602 -1.69 -42.32 8.90
N TYR A 603 -2.75 -42.09 9.64
CA TYR A 603 -3.35 -40.76 9.75
C TYR A 603 -2.29 -39.82 10.33
N TYR A 604 -1.79 -38.88 9.51
CA TYR A 604 -0.94 -37.80 9.99
C TYR A 604 -1.78 -36.90 10.89
N ILE A 605 -1.43 -36.82 12.17
CA ILE A 605 -2.08 -35.92 13.13
C ILE A 605 -1.37 -34.57 13.03
N PRO A 606 -2.08 -33.49 12.66
CA PRO A 606 -1.49 -32.16 12.65
C PRO A 606 -0.94 -31.77 14.03
N GLN A 607 0.25 -31.16 14.07
CA GLN A 607 0.85 -30.68 15.33
C GLN A 607 0.02 -29.53 15.95
N SER A 608 -0.54 -28.67 15.11
CA SER A 608 -1.49 -27.64 15.55
C SER A 608 -2.92 -28.17 15.64
N LYS A 609 -3.61 -27.86 16.74
CA LYS A 609 -4.98 -28.30 17.00
C LYS A 609 -5.77 -27.29 17.83
N LEU A 610 -7.08 -27.22 17.57
CA LEU A 610 -8.04 -26.41 18.32
C LEU A 610 -9.20 -27.28 18.79
N GLU A 611 -9.29 -27.49 20.10
CA GLU A 611 -10.32 -28.29 20.75
C GLU A 611 -11.18 -27.39 21.65
N SER A 612 -12.50 -27.38 21.44
CA SER A 612 -13.47 -26.59 22.22
C SER A 612 -13.10 -25.10 22.33
N VAL A 613 -12.95 -24.42 21.19
CA VAL A 613 -12.58 -23.00 21.10
C VAL A 613 -13.75 -22.18 20.56
N HIS A 614 -14.06 -21.05 21.22
CA HIS A 614 -15.06 -20.09 20.80
C HIS A 614 -14.40 -18.81 20.28
N ILE A 615 -14.58 -18.52 18.99
CA ILE A 615 -14.06 -17.33 18.31
C ILE A 615 -15.23 -16.40 17.98
N GLN A 616 -15.14 -15.16 18.44
CA GLN A 616 -16.18 -14.14 18.28
C GLN A 616 -15.63 -12.91 17.59
N ASN A 617 -16.38 -12.35 16.65
CA ASN A 617 -16.12 -11.08 15.97
C ASN A 617 -14.66 -10.96 15.47
N ALA A 618 -14.19 -11.97 14.74
CA ALA A 618 -12.92 -11.93 14.03
C ALA A 618 -13.13 -11.51 12.56
N GLY A 619 -12.05 -11.32 11.81
CA GLY A 619 -12.05 -11.26 10.36
C GLY A 619 -11.70 -9.91 9.72
N ILE A 620 -11.07 -9.01 10.48
CA ILE A 620 -10.40 -7.82 9.94
C ILE A 620 -8.98 -7.80 10.47
N LEU A 621 -7.98 -7.89 9.58
CA LEU A 621 -6.56 -7.84 9.91
C LEU A 621 -5.92 -6.68 9.14
N HIS A 622 -5.24 -5.77 9.84
CA HIS A 622 -4.57 -4.60 9.23
C HIS A 622 -5.49 -3.71 8.35
N GLY A 623 -6.79 -3.70 8.65
CA GLY A 623 -7.82 -2.99 7.87
C GLY A 623 -8.32 -3.74 6.63
N GLU A 624 -7.88 -4.99 6.42
CA GLU A 624 -8.30 -5.83 5.30
C GLU A 624 -9.14 -7.02 5.80
N LYS A 625 -10.04 -7.54 4.95
CA LYS A 625 -10.86 -8.71 5.28
C LYS A 625 -9.98 -9.95 5.40
N ASN A 626 -10.17 -10.69 6.49
CA ASN A 626 -9.47 -11.95 6.74
C ASN A 626 -10.45 -12.99 7.29
N ALA A 627 -10.22 -14.28 7.07
CA ALA A 627 -11.05 -15.31 7.70
C ALA A 627 -10.79 -15.40 9.21
N ALA A 628 -11.79 -15.81 10.00
CA ALA A 628 -11.61 -15.97 11.44
C ALA A 628 -10.59 -17.10 11.77
N ILE A 629 -10.62 -18.18 10.98
CA ILE A 629 -9.56 -19.18 10.93
C ILE A 629 -9.15 -19.33 9.46
N GLN A 630 -7.88 -19.09 9.16
CA GLN A 630 -7.33 -19.26 7.82
C GLN A 630 -6.22 -20.32 7.85
N MET A 631 -6.27 -21.28 6.94
CA MET A 631 -5.28 -22.35 6.80
C MET A 631 -4.69 -22.30 5.40
N ILE A 632 -3.41 -21.96 5.28
CA ILE A 632 -2.71 -21.84 4.00
C ILE A 632 -1.63 -22.91 3.96
N GLN A 633 -1.78 -23.86 3.02
CA GLN A 633 -0.82 -24.96 2.82
C GLN A 633 -0.53 -25.82 4.06
N ARG A 634 -1.35 -25.70 5.10
CA ARG A 634 -1.15 -26.33 6.40
C ARG A 634 -2.45 -26.94 6.89
N SER A 635 -2.39 -28.17 7.38
CA SER A 635 -3.53 -28.86 7.97
C SER A 635 -3.56 -28.62 9.48
N VAL A 636 -4.75 -28.44 10.03
CA VAL A 636 -5.00 -28.20 11.47
C VAL A 636 -6.20 -29.04 11.88
N TYR A 637 -6.14 -29.68 13.04
CA TYR A 637 -7.28 -30.43 13.58
C TYR A 637 -8.23 -29.48 14.33
N LEU A 638 -9.49 -29.43 13.92
CA LEU A 638 -10.53 -28.62 14.58
C LEU A 638 -11.63 -29.52 15.16
N GLU A 639 -11.85 -29.42 16.46
CA GLU A 639 -12.84 -30.20 17.19
C GLU A 639 -13.67 -29.28 18.10
N HIS A 640 -15.00 -29.33 17.98
CA HIS A 640 -15.92 -28.54 18.79
C HIS A 640 -15.65 -27.02 18.76
N VAL A 641 -15.21 -26.49 17.60
CA VAL A 641 -14.90 -25.06 17.43
C VAL A 641 -16.16 -24.28 17.00
N ASN A 642 -16.41 -23.15 17.68
CA ASN A 642 -17.52 -22.25 17.39
C ASN A 642 -16.98 -20.91 16.87
N VAL A 643 -17.39 -20.51 15.66
CA VAL A 643 -17.06 -19.19 15.08
C VAL A 643 -18.35 -18.42 14.85
N THR A 644 -18.46 -17.26 15.48
CA THR A 644 -19.65 -16.41 15.39
C THR A 644 -19.31 -14.99 14.98
N GLY A 645 -20.05 -14.43 14.03
CA GLY A 645 -19.95 -13.01 13.70
C GLY A 645 -18.68 -12.64 12.94
N SER A 646 -18.11 -13.50 12.10
CA SER A 646 -16.91 -13.14 11.32
C SER A 646 -17.22 -12.02 10.30
N ALA A 647 -16.33 -11.03 10.19
CA ALA A 647 -16.41 -9.97 9.18
C ALA A 647 -16.12 -10.49 7.75
N HIS A 648 -15.66 -11.73 7.60
CA HIS A 648 -15.45 -12.41 6.34
C HIS A 648 -15.87 -13.89 6.47
N HIS A 649 -15.10 -14.83 5.94
CA HIS A 649 -15.31 -16.26 6.10
C HIS A 649 -15.16 -16.70 7.57
N GLY A 650 -15.93 -17.72 7.97
CA GLY A 650 -15.74 -18.37 9.27
C GLY A 650 -14.44 -19.16 9.30
N ILE A 651 -14.29 -20.10 8.35
CA ILE A 651 -13.08 -20.87 8.13
C ILE A 651 -12.71 -20.77 6.66
N GLU A 652 -11.44 -20.52 6.37
CA GLU A 652 -10.89 -20.55 5.02
C GLU A 652 -9.72 -21.52 4.96
N VAL A 653 -9.73 -22.38 3.94
CA VAL A 653 -8.70 -23.39 3.72
C VAL A 653 -8.21 -23.28 2.29
N ILE A 654 -6.91 -23.05 2.13
CA ILE A 654 -6.25 -22.78 0.87
C ILE A 654 -5.13 -23.80 0.68
N ALA A 655 -5.23 -24.59 -0.39
CA ALA A 655 -4.15 -25.46 -0.88
C ALA A 655 -3.54 -26.43 0.17
N THR A 656 -4.35 -27.01 1.05
CA THR A 656 -3.88 -28.00 2.03
C THR A 656 -3.63 -29.37 1.41
N TYR A 657 -2.58 -30.06 1.86
CA TYR A 657 -2.13 -31.33 1.27
C TYR A 657 -2.58 -32.59 2.03
N ASN A 658 -2.75 -32.48 3.34
CA ASN A 658 -3.15 -33.61 4.18
C ASN A 658 -4.66 -33.63 4.37
N HIS A 659 -5.15 -34.76 4.88
CA HIS A 659 -6.55 -34.93 5.22
C HIS A 659 -6.96 -33.90 6.30
N VAL A 660 -7.85 -32.97 5.94
CA VAL A 660 -8.43 -31.99 6.88
C VAL A 660 -9.68 -32.59 7.49
N VAL A 661 -9.73 -32.67 8.83
CA VAL A 661 -10.89 -33.18 9.58
C VAL A 661 -11.47 -32.06 10.43
N PHE A 662 -12.77 -31.83 10.28
CA PHE A 662 -13.55 -30.92 11.10
C PHE A 662 -14.64 -31.70 11.82
N GLU A 663 -14.71 -31.56 13.14
CA GLU A 663 -15.66 -32.28 13.98
C GLU A 663 -16.40 -31.32 14.91
N GLY A 664 -17.72 -31.45 14.99
CA GLY A 664 -18.54 -30.66 15.93
C GLY A 664 -18.50 -29.14 15.74
N LEU A 665 -18.23 -28.64 14.53
CA LEU A 665 -18.14 -27.20 14.27
C LEU A 665 -19.49 -26.48 14.32
N ARG A 666 -19.50 -25.25 14.83
CA ARG A 666 -20.65 -24.33 14.77
C ARG A 666 -20.22 -23.01 14.17
N LEU A 667 -20.77 -22.64 13.02
CA LEU A 667 -20.40 -21.43 12.28
C LEU A 667 -21.66 -20.60 12.02
N THR A 668 -21.82 -19.46 12.69
CA THR A 668 -23.06 -18.66 12.62
C THR A 668 -22.77 -17.18 12.42
N ASP A 669 -23.68 -16.49 11.72
CA ASP A 669 -23.67 -15.03 11.54
C ASP A 669 -22.38 -14.46 10.93
N ASN A 670 -21.69 -15.23 10.08
CA ASN A 670 -20.51 -14.76 9.33
C ASN A 670 -20.95 -14.02 8.06
N LEU A 671 -20.27 -12.92 7.71
CA LEU A 671 -20.59 -12.15 6.50
C LEU A 671 -20.23 -12.89 5.21
N GLY A 672 -19.12 -13.64 5.22
CA GLY A 672 -18.72 -14.51 4.11
C GLY A 672 -19.26 -15.94 4.25
N ALA A 673 -18.70 -16.87 3.46
CA ALA A 673 -18.97 -18.29 3.62
C ALA A 673 -18.64 -18.80 5.03
N GLY A 674 -19.45 -19.73 5.56
CA GLY A 674 -19.12 -20.44 6.80
C GLY A 674 -17.80 -21.18 6.68
N ILE A 675 -17.65 -21.99 5.63
CA ILE A 675 -16.39 -22.63 5.24
C ILE A 675 -16.13 -22.30 3.77
N ASN A 676 -14.99 -21.66 3.49
CA ASN A 676 -14.44 -21.49 2.16
C ASN A 676 -13.30 -22.50 1.96
N TYR A 677 -13.38 -23.33 0.92
CA TYR A 677 -12.39 -24.37 0.65
C TYR A 677 -11.87 -24.24 -0.77
N LEU A 678 -10.63 -23.78 -0.92
CA LEU A 678 -9.96 -23.57 -2.19
C LEU A 678 -8.86 -24.62 -2.41
N LEU A 679 -9.11 -25.52 -3.34
CA LEU A 679 -8.15 -26.51 -3.82
C LEU A 679 -7.39 -25.99 -5.03
N LEU A 680 -6.06 -25.99 -4.96
CA LEU A 680 -5.17 -25.70 -6.08
C LEU A 680 -4.60 -27.02 -6.63
N ASN A 681 -5.45 -27.81 -7.30
CA ASN A 681 -5.05 -29.07 -7.91
C ASN A 681 -4.59 -28.83 -9.36
N GLY A 682 -3.30 -28.61 -9.57
CA GLY A 682 -2.68 -28.53 -10.89
C GLY A 682 -2.31 -29.92 -11.45
N ALA A 683 -2.40 -30.10 -12.77
CA ALA A 683 -1.87 -31.29 -13.44
C ALA A 683 -0.35 -31.15 -13.62
N LEU A 684 0.43 -32.06 -13.04
CA LEU A 684 1.87 -32.17 -13.30
C LEU A 684 2.07 -32.87 -14.65
N THR A 685 2.37 -32.12 -15.70
CA THR A 685 2.78 -32.72 -16.98
C THR A 685 4.19 -32.25 -17.33
N ARG A 686 4.99 -33.13 -17.95
CA ARG A 686 6.25 -32.75 -18.63
C ARG A 686 5.97 -32.18 -20.03
N ALA A 687 4.71 -32.00 -20.40
CA ALA A 687 4.36 -31.46 -21.70
C ALA A 687 4.65 -29.95 -21.70
N PRO A 688 5.12 -29.39 -22.82
CA PRO A 688 5.44 -27.96 -22.93
C PRO A 688 4.22 -27.04 -22.81
N SER A 689 3.01 -27.58 -22.80
CA SER A 689 1.77 -26.85 -22.55
C SER A 689 0.92 -27.55 -21.49
N VAL A 690 0.42 -26.75 -20.54
CA VAL A 690 -0.60 -27.20 -19.59
C VAL A 690 -1.90 -27.42 -20.37
N GLN A 691 -2.51 -28.61 -20.28
CA GLN A 691 -3.78 -28.91 -20.97
C GLN A 691 -4.99 -28.18 -20.39
N TYR A 692 -4.79 -27.36 -19.36
CA TYR A 692 -5.82 -26.65 -18.65
C TYR A 692 -5.55 -25.14 -18.70
N VAL A 693 -6.48 -24.41 -19.31
CA VAL A 693 -6.57 -22.96 -19.17
C VAL A 693 -7.69 -22.70 -18.15
N PRO A 694 -7.41 -22.02 -17.02
CA PRO A 694 -8.45 -21.73 -16.05
C PRO A 694 -9.56 -20.92 -16.71
N LEU A 695 -10.80 -21.41 -16.62
CA LEU A 695 -11.98 -20.75 -17.19
C LEU A 695 -12.27 -19.40 -16.50
N LYS A 696 -11.77 -19.21 -15.27
CA LYS A 696 -11.92 -18.00 -14.48
C LYS A 696 -10.73 -17.83 -13.55
N ALA A 697 -10.31 -16.60 -13.30
CA ALA A 697 -9.34 -16.29 -12.26
C ALA A 697 -9.90 -16.67 -10.88
N SER A 698 -9.10 -17.36 -10.07
CA SER A 698 -9.40 -17.61 -8.66
C SER A 698 -9.08 -16.37 -7.85
N THR A 699 -9.96 -15.98 -6.94
CA THR A 699 -9.71 -14.89 -5.99
C THR A 699 -9.01 -15.47 -4.77
N LEU A 700 -7.69 -15.29 -4.70
CA LEU A 700 -6.90 -15.54 -3.49
C LEU A 700 -6.83 -14.26 -2.65
N PRO A 701 -6.80 -14.36 -1.31
CA PRO A 701 -6.49 -13.21 -0.45
C PRO A 701 -5.15 -12.59 -0.86
N TYR A 702 -5.08 -11.26 -0.87
CA TYR A 702 -3.82 -10.55 -1.07
C TYR A 702 -2.89 -10.80 0.14
N ASN A 703 -1.57 -10.83 -0.05
CA ASN A 703 -0.59 -11.07 1.02
C ASN A 703 -0.78 -12.37 1.84
N ALA A 704 -1.23 -13.44 1.19
CA ALA A 704 -1.35 -14.75 1.84
C ALA A 704 0.05 -15.33 2.16
N PHE A 705 0.43 -15.30 3.45
CA PHE A 705 1.70 -15.84 3.94
C PHE A 705 1.85 -17.32 3.51
N SER A 706 3.06 -17.76 3.13
CA SER A 706 3.36 -19.08 2.53
C SER A 706 3.02 -19.26 1.04
N LEU A 707 2.35 -18.31 0.38
CA LEU A 707 2.25 -18.32 -1.09
C LEU A 707 3.33 -17.41 -1.68
N VAL A 708 3.80 -17.75 -2.89
CA VAL A 708 4.76 -16.88 -3.59
C VAL A 708 4.06 -15.59 -3.99
N ASP A 709 4.61 -14.48 -3.50
CA ASP A 709 4.23 -13.16 -3.96
C ASP A 709 5.20 -12.71 -5.06
N ILE A 710 4.67 -12.57 -6.29
CA ILE A 710 5.45 -12.09 -7.44
C ILE A 710 5.88 -10.63 -7.29
N CYS A 711 5.27 -9.91 -6.34
CA CYS A 711 5.62 -8.54 -5.97
C CYS A 711 6.51 -8.49 -4.71
N ASP A 712 7.07 -9.61 -4.24
CA ASP A 712 8.05 -9.59 -3.14
C ASP A 712 9.33 -8.86 -3.57
N THR A 713 9.95 -8.14 -2.64
CA THR A 713 11.26 -7.49 -2.85
C THR A 713 12.35 -8.39 -3.41
N ASN A 714 12.26 -9.69 -3.19
CA ASN A 714 13.21 -10.68 -3.70
C ASN A 714 12.90 -11.01 -5.16
N LYS A 715 13.63 -10.37 -6.09
CA LYS A 715 13.48 -10.63 -7.54
C LYS A 715 13.92 -12.02 -8.00
N ASN A 716 14.76 -12.69 -7.21
CA ASN A 716 15.30 -13.99 -7.54
C ASN A 716 14.90 -15.01 -6.48
N PHE A 717 14.22 -16.07 -6.90
CA PHE A 717 13.89 -17.22 -6.07
C PHE A 717 14.72 -18.41 -6.54
N VAL A 718 15.46 -19.02 -5.63
CA VAL A 718 16.05 -20.34 -5.86
C VAL A 718 15.07 -21.35 -5.31
N ILE A 719 14.57 -22.24 -6.17
CA ILE A 719 13.63 -23.28 -5.78
C ILE A 719 14.38 -24.59 -5.64
N GLU A 720 14.49 -25.12 -4.42
CA GLU A 720 15.04 -26.43 -4.11
C GLU A 720 13.95 -27.53 -4.22
N GLY A 721 12.71 -27.18 -3.87
CA GLY A 721 11.60 -28.12 -3.73
C GLY A 721 10.44 -27.90 -4.70
N ARG A 722 9.23 -27.94 -4.17
CA ARG A 722 7.99 -27.61 -4.90
C ARG A 722 7.43 -26.30 -4.39
N VAL A 723 6.86 -25.53 -5.32
CA VAL A 723 6.14 -24.28 -5.10
C VAL A 723 4.75 -24.42 -5.70
N ILE A 724 3.72 -23.86 -5.06
CA ILE A 724 2.36 -23.76 -5.59
C ILE A 724 2.15 -22.39 -6.24
#